data_AF-A0A4U7KRE6-F1
#
_entry.id   AF-A0A4U7KRE6-F1
#
_cell.length_a   1.000
_cell.length_b   1.000
_cell.length_c   1.000
_cell.angle_alpha   90.00
_cell.angle_beta   90.00
_cell.angle_gamma   90.00
#
_symmetry.space_group_name_H-M   'P 1'
#
loop_
_entity.id
_entity.type
_entity.pdbx_description
1 polymer ?
#
loop_
_entity_poly.entity_id
_entity_poly.type
_entity_poly.pdbx_seq_one_letter_code
_entity_poly.pdbx_strand_id
1 'polypeptide(L)'
;MPPSPPIVWLRRVCLDDYGYNLALPALVIASVVLSEAVIQRISFTEIDFQTYVAQADLFIKGERDYARLDPPNGSGPCVYPAAHLYIYSFFHWLTDGGANILPAQHVFAALLTANNVLVALLYRHVGLPPLAVLPLILSKRVYSIFLLRMFNDPIAILLVYSALLAAIRTRWKFSALLFSFGLGIKMNVLLFLPGLAVAAFVYTGIKGAISYVTLIAVVQALLSLPFTLHDSRAYLSRAFDFSRAFLYVWTVNWRFVPEDTFLSTHFAKGLLALHLVLLALFFLFRWTAIGSQGPKWIVHNLSNDSRGLGRPAQIVILCTAFTSNIIGILCSRSLHYQFYSWYFHQVPLLLWFSKLPVIVKLLLPVTLEWCWNVFPSTALSSQVLLACHVVLVLGSFTVPGIAAAQPAPSLELHADEDEDEVDNLLSTDDLPIRKQTIEAEVKSDTTSALALAEEEENERQEALQRLAQTRRAKAAKEAKLQKAFRRRIATRRRVLALSGKLSLLLRPLLVLLSIALIFVVPHPRSPVSKGTYVDENALQPGQARVYWDYFDVTYADMLADKVTSLSGASSAERADFVYTELRSYGLEVNRQDYRYDDDGSHSHEPALSGTNVYARSATPRIDGREAVVLTASWRSRWQGENDPFAPAENLTDAGSIDARGRINVRGIASILALARYLSTQAHLSKDLIFVISDGHLEGIHAWSSAYFGSPTNGLQADPVSAGGSQVWNAISIDYPSDSFSSLEVQYEGFDGQLPNMDVVNTVVRIAESVAGGMPVDFGHKSAKSLLKEPVQRLADQYGVRLRADVEYELGNYENGVRAALRQVGFGVTGQASGPHGFFQRHHVDAITIYAVPATGPYGFFHMGRLIESFVRSMSNLLERLHHSQFFYLLLNPRRFVPIGTTILIPLFLSISLTISGLAHWFAQEKVSKQLREDVLSSLGQIARTPGDVQPETPTLSWYRDQLTSKYLALLDGENGVAGKLDRYADALRESMRPIAATLACVGWAALVGGGVLSRSEVLFAGLSGPTQAEKNLVAVRSGIMLLPAVIAVVVRSRCTVHHARRIGSLLIAFAYLQAGMLVAVLSVLNFALAAFLALAAYAALRIASGRPNPPTSTASTASASVAAASVASWSGFLRGAAVLVFSPIFWAAVLHSSFGGKEQSELIVGIVTHWKLFNAATVPIVCLAYLPIVLQAQLGAFLRV
;
A
#
# COMPACT_ATOMS: atom_id res chain seq x y z
N MET A 1 -6.19 -38.79 -12.39
CA MET A 1 -6.53 -37.35 -12.46
C MET A 1 -5.34 -36.54 -11.95
N PRO A 2 -4.66 -35.71 -12.78
CA PRO A 2 -3.63 -34.79 -12.31
C PRO A 2 -4.17 -33.33 -12.17
N PRO A 3 -3.53 -32.51 -11.32
CA PRO A 3 -4.13 -31.32 -10.71
C PRO A 3 -4.18 -30.12 -11.65
N SER A 4 -5.20 -29.28 -11.49
CA SER A 4 -5.42 -28.04 -12.23
C SER A 4 -4.28 -27.04 -11.98
N PRO A 5 -3.68 -26.43 -13.04
CA PRO A 5 -2.73 -25.35 -12.83
C PRO A 5 -3.45 -24.18 -12.13
N PRO A 6 -2.82 -23.52 -11.14
CA PRO A 6 -3.44 -22.48 -10.32
C PRO A 6 -3.99 -21.32 -11.16
N ILE A 7 -3.45 -21.09 -12.37
CA ILE A 7 -3.94 -20.07 -13.32
C ILE A 7 -5.29 -20.46 -13.94
N VAL A 8 -5.54 -21.74 -14.21
CA VAL A 8 -6.83 -22.21 -14.76
C VAL A 8 -7.88 -22.19 -13.66
N TRP A 9 -7.51 -22.61 -12.45
CA TRP A 9 -8.37 -22.46 -11.28
C TRP A 9 -8.67 -20.97 -11.02
N LEU A 10 -7.67 -20.09 -10.97
CA LEU A 10 -7.86 -18.64 -10.82
C LEU A 10 -8.73 -18.04 -11.92
N ARG A 11 -8.53 -18.44 -13.18
CA ARG A 11 -9.38 -17.98 -14.29
C ARG A 11 -10.84 -18.43 -14.08
N ARG A 12 -11.05 -19.69 -13.71
CA ARG A 12 -12.38 -20.26 -13.44
C ARG A 12 -13.05 -19.60 -12.24
N VAL A 13 -12.28 -19.24 -11.21
CA VAL A 13 -12.77 -18.57 -10.00
C VAL A 13 -13.01 -17.07 -10.22
N CYS A 14 -12.19 -16.39 -11.02
CA CYS A 14 -12.32 -14.94 -11.20
C CYS A 14 -13.24 -14.53 -12.35
N LEU A 15 -13.39 -15.35 -13.40
CA LEU A 15 -14.05 -14.95 -14.65
C LEU A 15 -15.25 -15.80 -15.03
N ASP A 16 -15.36 -17.06 -14.58
CA ASP A 16 -16.48 -17.94 -14.93
C ASP A 16 -17.55 -17.94 -13.83
N ASP A 17 -18.80 -18.29 -14.18
CA ASP A 17 -19.95 -18.29 -13.24
C ASP A 17 -19.70 -19.16 -12.00
N TYR A 18 -18.94 -20.25 -12.15
CA TYR A 18 -18.52 -21.13 -11.06
C TYR A 18 -17.88 -20.35 -9.90
N GLY A 19 -17.13 -19.30 -10.19
CA GLY A 19 -16.49 -18.46 -9.19
C GLY A 19 -17.45 -17.73 -8.25
N TYR A 20 -18.72 -17.51 -8.63
CA TYR A 20 -19.72 -16.92 -7.73
C TYR A 20 -20.02 -17.80 -6.52
N ASN A 21 -19.85 -19.12 -6.64
CA ASN A 21 -20.03 -20.04 -5.51
C ASN A 21 -18.98 -19.79 -4.40
N LEU A 22 -17.82 -19.23 -4.75
CA LEU A 22 -16.80 -18.79 -3.80
C LEU A 22 -16.93 -17.30 -3.47
N ALA A 23 -17.22 -16.46 -4.49
CA ALA A 23 -17.28 -15.01 -4.32
C ALA A 23 -18.46 -14.56 -3.46
N LEU A 24 -19.62 -15.24 -3.49
CA LEU A 24 -20.78 -14.87 -2.66
C LEU A 24 -20.53 -15.12 -1.16
N PRO A 25 -20.10 -16.32 -0.71
CA PRO A 25 -19.72 -16.52 0.69
C PRO A 25 -18.58 -15.60 1.12
N ALA A 26 -17.55 -15.43 0.28
CA ALA A 26 -16.43 -14.53 0.58
C ALA A 26 -16.87 -13.07 0.72
N LEU A 27 -17.80 -12.62 -0.12
CA LEU A 27 -18.41 -11.29 -0.04
C LEU A 27 -19.14 -11.10 1.29
N VAL A 28 -19.94 -12.08 1.72
CA VAL A 28 -20.67 -12.02 3.00
C VAL A 28 -19.69 -11.96 4.15
N ILE A 29 -18.71 -12.86 4.21
CA ILE A 29 -17.70 -12.91 5.28
C ILE A 29 -16.92 -11.60 5.33
N ALA A 30 -16.40 -11.13 4.20
CA ALA A 30 -15.65 -9.88 4.12
C ALA A 30 -16.51 -8.67 4.51
N SER A 31 -17.76 -8.60 4.04
CA SER A 31 -18.69 -7.53 4.36
C SER A 31 -18.98 -7.47 5.87
N VAL A 32 -19.25 -8.62 6.50
CA VAL A 32 -19.53 -8.71 7.95
C VAL A 32 -18.28 -8.35 8.76
N VAL A 33 -17.13 -8.95 8.46
CA VAL A 33 -15.86 -8.68 9.18
C VAL A 33 -15.46 -7.21 9.07
N LEU A 34 -15.53 -6.63 7.87
CA LEU A 34 -15.21 -5.22 7.67
C LEU A 34 -16.23 -4.30 8.36
N SER A 35 -17.51 -4.64 8.33
CA SER A 35 -18.55 -3.84 9.00
C SER A 35 -18.33 -3.82 10.51
N GLU A 36 -18.04 -4.97 11.11
CA GLU A 36 -17.73 -5.08 12.54
C GLU A 36 -16.46 -4.31 12.90
N ALA A 37 -15.40 -4.47 12.10
CA ALA A 37 -14.16 -3.73 12.31
C ALA A 37 -14.36 -2.21 12.23
N VAL A 38 -15.25 -1.73 11.34
CA VAL A 38 -15.58 -0.30 11.23
C VAL A 38 -16.39 0.17 12.44
N ILE A 39 -17.42 -0.58 12.86
CA ILE A 39 -18.25 -0.23 14.02
C ILE A 39 -17.41 -0.15 15.30
N GLN A 40 -16.46 -1.07 15.48
CA GLN A 40 -15.61 -1.09 16.68
C GLN A 40 -14.51 -0.02 16.68
N ARG A 41 -13.99 0.37 15.51
CA ARG A 41 -12.81 1.25 15.42
C ARG A 41 -13.11 2.69 15.06
N ILE A 42 -14.31 3.00 14.56
CA ILE A 42 -14.66 4.33 14.07
C ILE A 42 -15.95 4.77 14.76
N SER A 43 -15.90 5.95 15.40
CA SER A 43 -17.06 6.54 16.06
C SER A 43 -18.17 6.87 15.07
N PHE A 44 -19.41 6.66 15.53
CA PHE A 44 -20.61 7.06 14.81
C PHE A 44 -20.63 8.58 14.59
N THR A 45 -21.02 9.02 13.40
CA THR A 45 -21.07 10.44 13.03
C THR A 45 -22.51 10.84 12.73
N GLU A 46 -23.15 11.51 13.69
CA GLU A 46 -24.53 11.94 13.54
C GLU A 46 -24.67 13.02 12.46
N ILE A 47 -25.69 12.88 11.61
CA ILE A 47 -26.09 13.91 10.64
C ILE A 47 -27.61 14.03 10.64
N ASP A 48 -28.32 12.95 10.26
CA ASP A 48 -29.78 12.97 10.13
C ASP A 48 -30.50 11.82 10.86
N PHE A 49 -29.79 10.81 11.36
CA PHE A 49 -30.43 9.60 11.91
C PHE A 49 -31.30 9.92 13.14
N GLN A 50 -30.78 10.72 14.08
CA GLN A 50 -31.53 11.19 15.25
C GLN A 50 -32.71 12.06 14.83
N THR A 51 -32.57 12.87 13.79
CA THR A 51 -33.68 13.66 13.25
C THR A 51 -34.77 12.74 12.68
N TYR A 52 -34.40 11.64 12.00
CA TYR A 52 -35.37 10.68 11.47
C TYR A 52 -36.12 9.95 12.59
N VAL A 53 -35.42 9.56 13.66
CA VAL A 53 -36.03 8.94 14.85
C VAL A 53 -36.96 9.92 15.56
N ALA A 54 -36.56 11.19 15.69
CA ALA A 54 -37.39 12.23 16.30
C ALA A 54 -38.63 12.59 15.47
N GLN A 55 -38.52 12.60 14.13
CA GLN A 55 -39.67 12.74 13.24
C GLN A 55 -40.67 11.58 13.42
N ALA A 56 -40.16 10.36 13.58
CA ALA A 56 -41.00 9.19 13.84
C ALA A 56 -41.66 9.25 15.23
N ASP A 57 -40.98 9.77 16.25
CA ASP A 57 -41.55 9.99 17.60
C ASP A 57 -42.77 10.93 17.56
N LEU A 58 -42.70 12.05 16.82
CA LEU A 58 -43.85 12.94 16.61
C LEU A 58 -45.04 12.21 15.98
N PHE A 59 -44.76 11.36 14.98
CA PHE A 59 -45.78 10.52 14.36
C PHE A 59 -46.37 9.49 15.34
N ILE A 60 -45.54 8.82 16.15
CA ILE A 60 -45.99 7.86 17.17
C ILE A 60 -46.88 8.56 18.21
N LYS A 61 -46.56 9.80 18.59
CA LYS A 61 -47.34 10.63 19.52
C LYS A 61 -48.68 11.13 18.95
N GLY A 62 -48.96 10.86 17.68
CA GLY A 62 -50.26 11.14 17.06
C GLY A 62 -50.27 12.29 16.05
N GLU A 63 -49.12 12.91 15.75
CA GLU A 63 -49.07 13.97 14.73
C GLU A 63 -49.35 13.41 13.32
N ARG A 64 -50.25 14.06 12.60
CA ARG A 64 -50.70 13.67 11.25
C ARG A 64 -50.66 14.84 10.26
N ASP A 65 -50.44 16.07 10.74
CA ASP A 65 -50.12 17.20 9.89
C ASP A 65 -48.65 17.11 9.45
N TYR A 66 -48.43 16.79 8.16
CA TYR A 66 -47.09 16.62 7.61
C TYR A 66 -46.23 17.88 7.71
N ALA A 67 -46.84 19.08 7.80
CA ALA A 67 -46.10 20.33 7.96
C ALA A 67 -45.53 20.52 9.37
N ARG A 68 -46.03 19.78 10.37
CA ARG A 68 -45.60 19.83 11.78
C ARG A 68 -44.66 18.71 12.19
N LEU A 69 -44.33 17.81 11.28
CA LEU A 69 -43.31 16.76 11.49
C LEU A 69 -41.89 17.36 11.40
N ASP A 70 -41.60 18.30 12.30
CA ASP A 70 -40.35 19.04 12.39
C ASP A 70 -39.89 19.07 13.87
N PRO A 71 -39.01 18.15 14.29
CA PRO A 71 -38.63 18.04 15.69
C PRO A 71 -37.74 19.20 16.14
N PRO A 72 -37.91 19.70 17.38
CA PRO A 72 -37.04 20.74 17.93
C PRO A 72 -35.60 20.20 18.05
N ASN A 73 -34.63 20.97 17.54
CA ASN A 73 -33.21 20.60 17.41
C ASN A 73 -32.87 19.54 16.33
N GLY A 74 -33.80 19.23 15.41
CA GLY A 74 -33.52 18.38 14.25
C GLY A 74 -32.87 19.11 13.07
N SER A 75 -32.45 18.35 12.04
CA SER A 75 -31.90 18.88 10.79
C SER A 75 -32.95 19.49 9.84
N GLY A 76 -34.23 19.49 10.24
CA GLY A 76 -35.34 20.16 9.58
C GLY A 76 -36.60 19.30 9.44
N PRO A 77 -37.62 19.81 8.71
CA PRO A 77 -38.91 19.16 8.58
C PRO A 77 -38.84 17.86 7.77
N CYS A 78 -39.80 16.97 7.99
CA CYS A 78 -39.94 15.74 7.21
C CYS A 78 -40.25 16.08 5.74
N VAL A 79 -39.36 15.66 4.86
CA VAL A 79 -39.43 15.85 3.39
C VAL A 79 -39.41 14.52 2.63
N TYR A 80 -39.66 13.43 3.35
CA TYR A 80 -39.66 12.09 2.80
C TYR A 80 -41.10 11.59 2.66
N PRO A 81 -41.38 10.60 1.80
CA PRO A 81 -42.74 10.05 1.73
C PRO A 81 -43.06 9.16 2.95
N ALA A 82 -44.34 8.83 3.11
CA ALA A 82 -44.89 8.28 4.37
C ALA A 82 -44.20 7.01 4.91
N ALA A 83 -43.66 6.13 4.06
CA ALA A 83 -43.02 4.90 4.52
C ALA A 83 -41.70 5.15 5.26
N HIS A 84 -41.06 6.31 5.04
CA HIS A 84 -39.92 6.76 5.86
C HIS A 84 -40.29 6.76 7.35
N LEU A 85 -41.43 7.36 7.71
CA LEU A 85 -41.87 7.44 9.10
C LEU A 85 -42.13 6.05 9.68
N TYR A 86 -42.74 5.13 8.92
CA TYR A 86 -43.01 3.77 9.39
C TYR A 86 -41.72 2.97 9.69
N ILE A 87 -40.69 3.16 8.87
CA ILE A 87 -39.39 2.51 9.07
C ILE A 87 -38.66 3.09 10.27
N TYR A 88 -38.66 4.42 10.40
CA TYR A 88 -37.99 5.05 11.53
C TYR A 88 -38.78 4.92 12.84
N SER A 89 -40.07 4.58 12.81
CA SER A 89 -40.80 4.12 13.99
C SER A 89 -40.25 2.78 14.52
N PHE A 90 -39.83 1.87 13.63
CA PHE A 90 -39.14 0.65 14.03
C PHE A 90 -37.77 0.96 14.65
N PHE A 91 -36.99 1.88 14.06
CA PHE A 91 -35.71 2.28 14.64
C PHE A 91 -35.86 3.05 15.96
N HIS A 92 -36.92 3.86 16.11
CA HIS A 92 -37.26 4.49 17.38
C HIS A 92 -37.47 3.45 18.48
N TRP A 93 -38.22 2.38 18.20
CA TRP A 93 -38.39 1.26 19.14
C TRP A 93 -37.08 0.51 19.40
N LEU A 94 -36.30 0.21 18.36
CA LEU A 94 -35.07 -0.57 18.47
C LEU A 94 -33.94 0.12 19.25
N THR A 95 -33.92 1.45 19.24
CA THR A 95 -32.84 2.28 19.81
C THR A 95 -33.23 3.00 21.10
N ASP A 96 -34.37 2.66 21.70
CA ASP A 96 -34.96 3.35 22.85
C ASP A 96 -35.04 4.87 22.62
N GLY A 97 -35.64 5.28 21.50
CA GLY A 97 -35.79 6.69 21.12
C GLY A 97 -34.49 7.35 20.65
N GLY A 98 -33.51 6.57 20.20
CA GLY A 98 -32.21 7.06 19.73
C GLY A 98 -31.10 7.06 20.79
N ALA A 99 -31.38 6.60 22.01
CA ALA A 99 -30.41 6.54 23.11
C ALA A 99 -29.32 5.48 22.89
N ASN A 100 -29.67 4.34 22.30
CA ASN A 100 -28.72 3.26 21.99
C ASN A 100 -28.61 3.02 20.48
N ILE A 101 -27.54 3.51 19.87
CA ILE A 101 -27.35 3.52 18.41
C ILE A 101 -26.80 2.18 17.89
N LEU A 102 -26.13 1.39 18.74
CA LEU A 102 -25.42 0.18 18.33
C LEU A 102 -26.33 -0.90 17.68
N PRO A 103 -27.54 -1.20 18.21
CA PRO A 103 -28.47 -2.10 17.53
C PRO A 103 -28.83 -1.65 16.12
N ALA A 104 -29.02 -0.34 15.90
CA ALA A 104 -29.29 0.20 14.57
C ALA A 104 -28.07 0.04 13.65
N GLN A 105 -26.85 0.26 14.13
CA GLN A 105 -25.63 0.07 13.32
C GLN A 105 -25.50 -1.38 12.84
N HIS A 106 -25.85 -2.38 13.67
CA HIS A 106 -25.85 -3.78 13.27
C HIS A 106 -26.95 -4.09 12.24
N VAL A 107 -28.13 -3.49 12.33
CA VAL A 107 -29.16 -3.59 11.29
C VAL A 107 -28.66 -2.98 9.97
N PHE A 108 -27.98 -1.84 10.02
CA PHE A 108 -27.37 -1.23 8.84
C PHE A 108 -26.18 -2.02 8.28
N ALA A 109 -25.44 -2.75 9.11
CA ALA A 109 -24.42 -3.71 8.67
C ALA A 109 -25.03 -4.91 7.94
N ALA A 110 -26.13 -5.45 8.46
CA ALA A 110 -26.90 -6.47 7.78
C ALA A 110 -27.47 -5.94 6.44
N LEU A 111 -27.96 -4.70 6.43
CA LEU A 111 -28.46 -4.02 5.23
C LEU A 111 -27.38 -3.82 4.16
N LEU A 112 -26.16 -3.42 4.54
CA LEU A 112 -25.03 -3.30 3.63
C LEU A 112 -24.71 -4.65 2.99
N THR A 113 -24.65 -5.70 3.81
CA THR A 113 -24.37 -7.06 3.35
C THR A 113 -25.47 -7.56 2.41
N ALA A 114 -26.74 -7.33 2.76
CA ALA A 114 -27.89 -7.69 1.93
C ALA A 114 -27.87 -6.96 0.58
N ASN A 115 -27.57 -5.66 0.56
CA ASN A 115 -27.43 -4.88 -0.68
C ASN A 115 -26.32 -5.43 -1.57
N ASN A 116 -25.15 -5.70 -0.99
CA ASN A 116 -24.01 -6.23 -1.74
C ASN A 116 -24.30 -7.63 -2.31
N VAL A 117 -24.94 -8.52 -1.55
CA VAL A 117 -25.35 -9.85 -2.03
C VAL A 117 -26.37 -9.73 -3.16
N LEU A 118 -27.39 -8.89 -2.99
CA LEU A 118 -28.43 -8.69 -4.00
C LEU A 118 -27.85 -8.17 -5.32
N VAL A 119 -26.94 -7.21 -5.26
CA VAL A 119 -26.22 -6.69 -6.43
C VAL A 119 -25.33 -7.77 -7.06
N ALA A 120 -24.62 -8.57 -6.26
CA ALA A 120 -23.82 -9.67 -6.77
C ALA A 120 -24.68 -10.75 -7.46
N LEU A 121 -25.90 -11.01 -6.97
CA LEU A 121 -26.87 -11.88 -7.65
C LEU A 121 -27.36 -11.29 -8.97
N LEU A 122 -27.61 -9.99 -9.03
CA LEU A 122 -27.93 -9.30 -10.28
C LEU A 122 -26.76 -9.43 -11.28
N TYR A 123 -25.51 -9.21 -10.84
CA TYR A 123 -24.31 -9.38 -11.66
C TYR A 123 -24.18 -10.80 -12.21
N ARG A 124 -24.44 -11.81 -11.36
CA ARG A 124 -24.45 -13.22 -11.76
C ARG A 124 -25.50 -13.50 -12.84
N HIS A 125 -26.74 -13.04 -12.65
CA HIS A 125 -27.83 -13.25 -13.60
C HIS A 125 -27.52 -12.70 -15.01
N VAL A 126 -26.87 -11.53 -15.08
CA VAL A 126 -26.50 -10.92 -16.37
C VAL A 126 -25.13 -11.38 -16.92
N GLY A 127 -24.42 -12.27 -16.22
CA GLY A 127 -23.16 -12.84 -16.69
C GLY A 127 -21.93 -11.93 -16.54
N LEU A 128 -21.92 -11.03 -15.53
CA LEU A 128 -20.69 -10.33 -15.13
C LEU A 128 -19.72 -11.32 -14.46
N PRO A 129 -18.39 -11.19 -14.64
CA PRO A 129 -17.43 -12.06 -13.97
C PRO A 129 -17.45 -11.85 -12.44
N PRO A 130 -17.18 -12.89 -11.63
CA PRO A 130 -17.10 -12.79 -10.16
C PRO A 130 -16.18 -11.67 -9.66
N LEU A 131 -15.12 -11.34 -10.39
CA LEU A 131 -14.21 -10.23 -10.09
C LEU A 131 -14.93 -8.88 -9.96
N ALA A 132 -16.08 -8.70 -10.63
CA ALA A 132 -16.87 -7.47 -10.57
C ALA A 132 -17.51 -7.22 -9.18
N VAL A 133 -17.47 -8.19 -8.27
CA VAL A 133 -17.94 -8.05 -6.89
C VAL A 133 -16.93 -7.31 -6.01
N LEU A 134 -15.63 -7.31 -6.35
CA LEU A 134 -14.58 -6.68 -5.53
C LEU A 134 -14.83 -5.19 -5.21
N PRO A 135 -15.25 -4.33 -6.16
CA PRO A 135 -15.53 -2.94 -5.85
C PRO A 135 -16.54 -2.76 -4.71
N LEU A 136 -17.50 -3.69 -4.55
CA LEU A 136 -18.59 -3.59 -3.57
C LEU A 136 -18.12 -3.58 -2.11
N ILE A 137 -16.93 -4.12 -1.83
CA ILE A 137 -16.33 -4.14 -0.48
C ILE A 137 -15.19 -3.13 -0.28
N LEU A 138 -14.76 -2.44 -1.35
CA LEU A 138 -13.59 -1.55 -1.31
C LEU A 138 -13.95 -0.07 -1.13
N SER A 139 -15.23 0.30 -1.15
CA SER A 139 -15.66 1.71 -1.08
C SER A 139 -15.73 2.22 0.36
N LYS A 140 -14.79 3.10 0.73
CA LYS A 140 -14.79 3.78 2.04
C LYS A 140 -16.09 4.56 2.24
N ARG A 141 -16.55 5.27 1.20
CA ARG A 141 -17.72 6.14 1.31
C ARG A 141 -18.99 5.33 1.56
N VAL A 142 -19.16 4.17 0.92
CA VAL A 142 -20.35 3.32 1.11
C VAL A 142 -20.44 2.77 2.53
N TYR A 143 -19.35 2.25 3.09
CA TYR A 143 -19.32 1.84 4.51
C TYR A 143 -19.69 2.99 5.44
N SER A 144 -19.21 4.19 5.16
CA SER A 144 -19.48 5.38 5.96
C SER A 144 -20.94 5.87 5.85
N ILE A 145 -21.60 5.69 4.70
CA ILE A 145 -23.03 6.01 4.51
C ILE A 145 -23.91 5.04 5.30
N PHE A 146 -23.60 3.74 5.23
CA PHE A 146 -24.40 2.70 5.85
C PHE A 146 -24.19 2.64 7.36
N LEU A 147 -22.95 2.52 7.82
CA LEU A 147 -22.65 2.14 9.21
C LEU A 147 -22.50 3.33 10.16
N LEU A 148 -21.95 4.44 9.64
CA LEU A 148 -21.57 5.59 10.47
C LEU A 148 -22.55 6.75 10.40
N ARG A 149 -23.46 6.76 9.41
CA ARG A 149 -24.46 7.81 9.21
C ARG A 149 -25.89 7.29 9.16
N MET A 150 -26.09 6.03 8.78
CA MET A 150 -27.39 5.34 8.80
C MET A 150 -28.52 6.11 8.10
N PHE A 151 -28.22 6.66 6.91
CA PHE A 151 -29.21 7.36 6.11
C PHE A 151 -30.35 6.44 5.64
N ASN A 152 -31.44 7.01 5.14
CA ASN A 152 -32.58 6.24 4.62
C ASN A 152 -32.35 5.70 3.20
N ASP A 153 -31.40 6.26 2.44
CA ASP A 153 -31.07 5.87 1.06
C ASP A 153 -30.70 4.38 0.90
N PRO A 154 -29.85 3.78 1.76
CA PRO A 154 -29.60 2.34 1.79
C PRO A 154 -30.83 1.44 1.73
N ILE A 155 -31.89 1.79 2.46
CA ILE A 155 -33.12 0.98 2.55
C ILE A 155 -33.93 1.15 1.25
N ALA A 156 -34.06 2.39 0.77
CA ALA A 156 -34.74 2.67 -0.49
C ALA A 156 -34.08 1.93 -1.68
N ILE A 157 -32.74 1.96 -1.75
CA ILE A 157 -31.99 1.32 -2.83
C ILE A 157 -32.03 -0.21 -2.74
N LEU A 158 -32.10 -0.82 -1.55
CA LEU A 158 -32.34 -2.26 -1.40
C LEU A 158 -33.66 -2.68 -2.06
N LEU A 159 -34.72 -1.91 -1.83
CA LEU A 159 -36.03 -2.18 -2.41
C LEU A 159 -36.02 -2.01 -3.93
N VAL A 160 -35.28 -1.02 -4.46
CA VAL A 160 -35.10 -0.85 -5.92
C VAL A 160 -34.37 -2.05 -6.53
N TYR A 161 -33.27 -2.51 -5.95
CA TYR A 161 -32.57 -3.70 -6.47
C TYR A 161 -33.41 -4.98 -6.34
N SER A 162 -34.26 -5.07 -5.31
CA SER A 162 -35.17 -6.20 -5.13
C SER A 162 -36.28 -6.17 -6.18
N ALA A 163 -36.80 -4.99 -6.50
CA ALA A 163 -37.74 -4.79 -7.59
C ALA A 163 -37.12 -5.18 -8.94
N LEU A 164 -35.88 -4.77 -9.20
CA LEU A 164 -35.18 -5.15 -10.43
C LEU A 164 -34.93 -6.66 -10.54
N LEU A 165 -34.58 -7.32 -9.43
CA LEU A 165 -34.48 -8.79 -9.40
C LEU A 165 -35.82 -9.46 -9.71
N ALA A 166 -36.93 -8.92 -9.20
CA ALA A 166 -38.27 -9.40 -9.52
C ALA A 166 -38.63 -9.16 -10.99
N ALA A 167 -38.28 -8.01 -11.56
CA ALA A 167 -38.52 -7.66 -12.96
C ALA A 167 -37.79 -8.59 -13.92
N ILE A 168 -36.49 -8.87 -13.70
CA ILE A 168 -35.73 -9.81 -14.56
C ILE A 168 -36.21 -11.26 -14.43
N ARG A 169 -36.93 -11.58 -13.34
CA ARG A 169 -37.62 -12.87 -13.13
C ARG A 169 -39.08 -12.84 -13.60
N THR A 170 -39.48 -11.87 -14.41
CA THR A 170 -40.85 -11.71 -14.96
C THR A 170 -41.96 -11.49 -13.93
N ARG A 171 -41.63 -11.19 -12.66
CA ARG A 171 -42.60 -10.93 -11.59
C ARG A 171 -42.92 -9.43 -11.50
N TRP A 172 -43.49 -8.87 -12.57
CA TRP A 172 -43.70 -7.42 -12.71
C TRP A 172 -44.59 -6.79 -11.64
N LYS A 173 -45.67 -7.45 -11.21
CA LYS A 173 -46.51 -6.94 -10.11
C LYS A 173 -45.74 -6.86 -8.78
N PHE A 174 -44.92 -7.88 -8.49
CA PHE A 174 -44.08 -7.88 -7.29
C PHE A 174 -42.96 -6.84 -7.39
N SER A 175 -42.40 -6.63 -8.59
CA SER A 175 -41.47 -5.52 -8.87
C SER A 175 -42.12 -4.16 -8.59
N ALA A 176 -43.33 -3.91 -9.09
CA ALA A 176 -44.06 -2.66 -8.84
C ALA A 176 -44.35 -2.44 -7.34
N LEU A 177 -44.72 -3.50 -6.62
CA LEU A 177 -44.93 -3.45 -5.17
C LEU A 177 -43.66 -3.01 -4.42
N LEU A 178 -42.54 -3.70 -4.64
CA LEU A 178 -41.26 -3.39 -4.00
C LEU A 178 -40.74 -2.00 -4.38
N PHE A 179 -40.87 -1.65 -5.66
CA PHE A 179 -40.51 -0.32 -6.17
C PHE A 179 -41.33 0.78 -5.49
N SER A 180 -42.64 0.55 -5.29
CA SER A 180 -43.51 1.50 -4.60
C SER A 180 -43.11 1.66 -3.12
N PHE A 181 -42.79 0.58 -2.41
CA PHE A 181 -42.25 0.73 -1.05
C PHE A 181 -40.95 1.54 -1.02
N GLY A 182 -40.03 1.32 -1.97
CA GLY A 182 -38.81 2.13 -2.07
C GLY A 182 -39.10 3.61 -2.32
N LEU A 183 -40.03 3.91 -3.23
CA LEU A 183 -40.52 5.27 -3.49
C LEU A 183 -41.16 5.90 -2.25
N GLY A 184 -41.86 5.10 -1.45
CA GLY A 184 -42.45 5.51 -0.18
C GLY A 184 -41.43 5.92 0.90
N ILE A 185 -40.15 5.59 0.73
CA ILE A 185 -39.07 5.96 1.65
C ILE A 185 -38.38 7.22 1.16
N LYS A 186 -38.03 7.27 -0.14
CA LYS A 186 -37.27 8.39 -0.70
C LYS A 186 -37.60 8.62 -2.18
N MET A 187 -37.78 9.89 -2.52
CA MET A 187 -38.25 10.31 -3.85
C MET A 187 -37.22 10.06 -4.98
N ASN A 188 -35.93 9.89 -4.66
CA ASN A 188 -34.88 9.60 -5.65
C ASN A 188 -35.16 8.33 -6.48
N VAL A 189 -35.96 7.41 -5.94
CA VAL A 189 -36.41 6.20 -6.64
C VAL A 189 -37.15 6.53 -7.94
N LEU A 190 -37.77 7.71 -8.05
CA LEU A 190 -38.39 8.19 -9.30
C LEU A 190 -37.43 8.23 -10.48
N LEU A 191 -36.11 8.40 -10.26
CA LEU A 191 -35.12 8.47 -11.34
C LEU A 191 -35.04 7.15 -12.15
N PHE A 192 -35.44 6.02 -11.56
CA PHE A 192 -35.50 4.73 -12.24
C PHE A 192 -36.81 4.49 -13.00
N LEU A 193 -37.88 5.23 -12.65
CA LEU A 193 -39.22 4.98 -13.14
C LEU A 193 -39.35 5.09 -14.67
N PRO A 194 -38.78 6.11 -15.36
CA PRO A 194 -38.86 6.19 -16.82
C PRO A 194 -38.31 4.93 -17.51
N GLY A 195 -37.09 4.51 -17.12
CA GLY A 195 -36.49 3.31 -17.70
C GLY A 195 -37.25 2.02 -17.37
N LEU A 196 -37.74 1.88 -16.14
CA LEU A 196 -38.46 0.68 -15.70
C LEU A 196 -39.86 0.59 -16.32
N ALA A 197 -40.55 1.73 -16.51
CA ALA A 197 -41.83 1.80 -17.18
C ALA A 197 -41.72 1.42 -18.66
N VAL A 198 -40.65 1.85 -19.34
CA VAL A 198 -40.37 1.45 -20.73
C VAL A 198 -40.09 -0.05 -20.80
N ALA A 199 -39.27 -0.57 -19.88
CA ALA A 199 -39.01 -2.02 -19.82
C ALA A 199 -40.31 -2.81 -19.57
N ALA A 200 -41.16 -2.36 -18.64
CA ALA A 200 -42.45 -3.00 -18.38
C ALA A 200 -43.34 -2.98 -19.63
N PHE A 201 -43.45 -1.84 -20.32
CA PHE A 201 -44.22 -1.73 -21.56
C PHE A 201 -43.74 -2.70 -22.64
N VAL A 202 -42.42 -2.80 -22.86
CA VAL A 202 -41.88 -3.68 -23.90
C VAL A 202 -42.14 -5.15 -23.61
N TYR A 203 -41.99 -5.59 -22.37
CA TYR A 203 -42.05 -7.01 -22.03
C TYR A 203 -43.44 -7.49 -21.58
N THR A 204 -44.35 -6.58 -21.21
CA THR A 204 -45.71 -6.91 -20.73
C THR A 204 -46.84 -6.21 -21.51
N GLY A 205 -46.49 -5.45 -22.55
CA GLY A 205 -47.43 -4.65 -23.33
C GLY A 205 -48.08 -3.51 -22.54
N ILE A 206 -49.10 -2.89 -23.14
CA ILE A 206 -49.76 -1.72 -22.56
C ILE A 206 -50.56 -2.07 -21.28
N LYS A 207 -51.19 -3.26 -21.26
CA LYS A 207 -51.97 -3.72 -20.10
C LYS A 207 -51.08 -3.93 -18.88
N GLY A 208 -49.92 -4.56 -19.07
CA GLY A 208 -48.96 -4.77 -17.99
C GLY A 208 -48.32 -3.47 -17.51
N ALA A 209 -47.98 -2.53 -18.43
CA ALA A 209 -47.48 -1.21 -18.06
C ALA A 209 -48.49 -0.39 -17.25
N ILE A 210 -49.77 -0.36 -17.68
CA ILE A 210 -50.84 0.30 -16.92
C ILE A 210 -50.98 -0.37 -15.55
N SER A 211 -51.03 -1.71 -15.49
CA SER A 211 -51.09 -2.43 -14.21
C SER A 211 -49.90 -2.11 -13.29
N TYR A 212 -48.71 -1.90 -13.85
CA TYR A 212 -47.50 -1.57 -13.10
C TYR A 212 -47.61 -0.19 -12.45
N VAL A 213 -47.99 0.83 -13.24
CA VAL A 213 -48.16 2.21 -12.76
C VAL A 213 -49.33 2.33 -11.79
N THR A 214 -50.47 1.70 -12.10
CA THR A 214 -51.64 1.69 -11.21
C THR A 214 -51.31 1.07 -9.85
N LEU A 215 -50.54 -0.03 -9.82
CA LEU A 215 -50.14 -0.64 -8.55
C LEU A 215 -49.23 0.28 -7.73
N ILE A 216 -48.30 1.00 -8.37
CA ILE A 216 -47.48 2.00 -7.69
C ILE A 216 -48.38 3.08 -7.08
N ALA A 217 -49.30 3.65 -7.86
CA ALA A 217 -50.21 4.70 -7.39
C ALA A 217 -51.10 4.26 -6.22
N VAL A 218 -51.69 3.05 -6.30
CA VAL A 218 -52.52 2.49 -5.23
C VAL A 218 -51.70 2.30 -3.95
N VAL A 219 -50.51 1.72 -4.03
CA VAL A 219 -49.65 1.50 -2.85
C VAL A 219 -49.21 2.83 -2.24
N GLN A 220 -48.85 3.83 -3.06
CA GLN A 220 -48.51 5.17 -2.55
C GLN A 220 -49.70 5.82 -1.84
N ALA A 221 -50.91 5.73 -2.41
CA ALA A 221 -52.13 6.27 -1.80
C ALA A 221 -52.46 5.59 -0.46
N LEU A 222 -52.28 4.26 -0.37
CA LEU A 222 -52.47 3.50 0.87
C LEU A 222 -51.45 3.89 1.94
N LEU A 223 -50.17 4.02 1.57
CA LEU A 223 -49.11 4.41 2.50
C LEU A 223 -49.31 5.83 3.02
N SER A 224 -49.77 6.76 2.18
CA SER A 224 -49.99 8.16 2.56
C SER A 224 -51.33 8.40 3.25
N LEU A 225 -52.23 7.41 3.29
CA LEU A 225 -53.62 7.56 3.72
C LEU A 225 -53.78 8.32 5.06
N PRO A 226 -53.00 8.02 6.12
CA PRO A 226 -53.14 8.73 7.40
C PRO A 226 -52.87 10.23 7.33
N PHE A 227 -52.03 10.66 6.37
CA PHE A 227 -51.64 12.05 6.18
C PHE A 227 -52.53 12.75 5.15
N THR A 228 -52.87 12.07 4.06
CA THR A 228 -53.71 12.64 3.00
C THR A 228 -55.16 12.82 3.42
N LEU A 229 -55.66 12.00 4.36
CA LEU A 229 -56.98 12.22 4.97
C LEU A 229 -57.03 13.46 5.87
N HIS A 230 -55.89 13.86 6.43
CA HIS A 230 -55.79 15.04 7.27
C HIS A 230 -55.56 16.30 6.42
N ASP A 231 -54.47 16.34 5.64
CA ASP A 231 -54.18 17.38 4.67
C ASP A 231 -53.35 16.82 3.49
N SER A 232 -54.04 16.55 2.38
CA SER A 232 -53.43 16.07 1.13
C SER A 232 -52.42 17.05 0.53
N ARG A 233 -52.64 18.36 0.68
CA ARG A 233 -51.76 19.39 0.13
C ARG A 233 -50.48 19.50 0.95
N ALA A 234 -50.58 19.46 2.28
CA ALA A 234 -49.41 19.44 3.16
C ALA A 234 -48.53 18.21 2.90
N TYR A 235 -49.14 17.03 2.76
CA TYR A 235 -48.40 15.81 2.42
C TYR A 235 -47.66 15.93 1.08
N LEU A 236 -48.38 16.24 -0.01
CA LEU A 236 -47.78 16.26 -1.36
C LEU A 236 -46.71 17.34 -1.52
N SER A 237 -46.94 18.53 -0.94
CA SER A 237 -45.99 19.64 -1.05
C SER A 237 -44.70 19.42 -0.25
N ARG A 238 -44.74 18.64 0.84
CA ARG A 238 -43.56 18.34 1.67
C ARG A 238 -42.85 17.05 1.24
N ALA A 239 -43.59 15.96 1.07
CA ALA A 239 -43.03 14.65 0.72
C ALA A 239 -42.43 14.61 -0.71
N PHE A 240 -42.95 15.43 -1.63
CA PHE A 240 -42.49 15.54 -3.01
C PHE A 240 -42.12 17.00 -3.36
N ASP A 241 -41.29 17.63 -2.53
CA ASP A 241 -40.86 19.02 -2.74
C ASP A 241 -39.80 19.16 -3.85
N PHE A 242 -40.24 19.56 -5.04
CA PHE A 242 -39.36 19.86 -6.18
C PHE A 242 -38.75 21.28 -6.14
N SER A 243 -39.21 22.14 -5.22
CA SER A 243 -38.73 23.52 -5.09
C SER A 243 -37.49 23.64 -4.19
N ARG A 244 -37.28 22.65 -3.31
CA ARG A 244 -36.21 22.67 -2.31
C ARG A 244 -34.82 22.89 -2.93
N ALA A 245 -34.10 23.86 -2.36
CA ALA A 245 -32.69 24.10 -2.62
C ALA A 245 -31.86 23.67 -1.41
N PHE A 246 -30.77 22.96 -1.66
CA PHE A 246 -29.79 22.67 -0.63
C PHE A 246 -28.71 23.75 -0.61
N LEU A 247 -28.06 23.93 0.55
CA LEU A 247 -27.01 24.93 0.71
C LEU A 247 -25.84 24.64 -0.22
N TYR A 248 -25.30 25.70 -0.83
CA TYR A 248 -24.18 25.61 -1.77
C TYR A 248 -22.90 25.03 -1.14
N VAL A 249 -22.74 25.13 0.18
CA VAL A 249 -21.58 24.55 0.89
C VAL A 249 -21.52 23.02 0.78
N TRP A 250 -22.66 22.35 0.58
CA TRP A 250 -22.73 20.90 0.58
C TRP A 250 -22.71 20.28 -0.83
N THR A 251 -22.78 21.08 -1.91
CA THR A 251 -22.77 20.53 -3.28
C THR A 251 -21.41 19.94 -3.64
N VAL A 252 -21.43 18.74 -4.22
CA VAL A 252 -20.23 18.05 -4.71
C VAL A 252 -20.07 18.23 -6.23
N ASN A 253 -21.16 18.34 -6.99
CA ASN A 253 -21.13 18.31 -8.46
C ASN A 253 -21.08 19.68 -9.15
N TRP A 254 -21.38 20.77 -8.45
CA TRP A 254 -21.35 22.13 -9.02
C TRP A 254 -20.54 23.13 -8.18
N ARG A 255 -19.56 22.66 -7.40
CA ARG A 255 -18.73 23.51 -6.52
C ARG A 255 -17.86 24.53 -7.26
N PHE A 256 -17.69 24.36 -8.57
CA PHE A 256 -16.98 25.30 -9.43
C PHE A 256 -17.90 26.38 -10.04
N VAL A 257 -19.22 26.28 -9.84
CA VAL A 257 -20.22 27.24 -10.34
C VAL A 257 -20.52 28.26 -9.25
N PRO A 258 -20.52 29.58 -9.54
CA PRO A 258 -20.85 30.60 -8.54
C PRO A 258 -22.19 30.34 -7.84
N GLU A 259 -22.25 30.65 -6.55
CA GLU A 259 -23.43 30.39 -5.70
C GLU A 259 -24.71 31.05 -6.24
N ASP A 260 -24.62 32.29 -6.74
CA ASP A 260 -25.75 33.01 -7.35
C ASP A 260 -26.31 32.29 -8.58
N THR A 261 -25.42 31.69 -9.38
CA THR A 261 -25.83 30.91 -10.56
C THR A 261 -26.45 29.59 -10.13
N PHE A 262 -25.85 28.90 -9.15
CA PHE A 262 -26.34 27.64 -8.61
C PHE A 262 -27.75 27.76 -8.00
N LEU A 263 -28.01 28.85 -7.27
CA LEU A 263 -29.31 29.12 -6.65
C LEU A 263 -30.35 29.66 -7.64
N SER A 264 -29.94 30.08 -8.84
CA SER A 264 -30.85 30.66 -9.83
C SER A 264 -31.90 29.66 -10.35
N THR A 265 -33.12 30.16 -10.56
CA THR A 265 -34.22 29.37 -11.15
C THR A 265 -33.97 29.02 -12.62
N HIS A 266 -33.26 29.87 -13.35
CA HIS A 266 -32.85 29.62 -14.73
C HIS A 266 -31.94 28.39 -14.84
N PHE A 267 -30.95 28.28 -13.95
CA PHE A 267 -30.04 27.12 -13.91
C PHE A 267 -30.80 25.82 -13.60
N ALA A 268 -31.69 25.84 -12.59
CA ALA A 268 -32.52 24.69 -12.25
C ALA A 268 -33.42 24.23 -13.42
N LYS A 269 -34.10 25.18 -14.09
CA LYS A 269 -34.93 24.89 -15.28
C LYS A 269 -34.10 24.39 -16.45
N GLY A 270 -32.89 24.91 -16.64
CA GLY A 270 -31.94 24.45 -17.67
C GLY A 270 -31.51 22.99 -17.45
N LEU A 271 -31.18 22.62 -16.22
CA LEU A 271 -30.86 21.23 -15.86
C LEU A 271 -32.06 20.29 -16.05
N LEU A 272 -33.27 20.74 -15.70
CA LEU A 272 -34.49 19.97 -15.96
C LEU A 272 -34.75 19.78 -17.46
N ALA A 273 -34.58 20.83 -18.27
CA ALA A 273 -34.70 20.73 -19.73
C ALA A 273 -33.67 19.74 -20.30
N LEU A 274 -32.42 19.81 -19.84
CA LEU A 274 -31.37 18.86 -20.22
C LEU A 274 -31.73 17.41 -19.83
N HIS A 275 -32.28 17.21 -18.63
CA HIS A 275 -32.75 15.90 -18.17
C HIS A 275 -33.81 15.31 -19.11
N LEU A 276 -34.83 16.10 -19.44
CA LEU A 276 -35.91 15.68 -20.35
C LEU A 276 -35.40 15.40 -21.76
N VAL A 277 -34.48 16.21 -22.29
CA VAL A 277 -33.85 15.98 -23.60
C VAL A 277 -33.05 14.68 -23.61
N LEU A 278 -32.21 14.43 -22.60
CA LEU A 278 -31.44 13.18 -22.51
C LEU A 278 -32.35 11.95 -22.36
N LEU A 279 -33.40 12.03 -21.54
CA LEU A 279 -34.39 10.96 -21.42
C LEU A 279 -35.10 10.72 -22.76
N ALA A 280 -35.49 11.76 -23.50
CA ALA A 280 -36.11 11.63 -24.81
C ALA A 280 -35.17 10.99 -25.84
N LEU A 281 -33.89 11.37 -25.86
CA LEU A 281 -32.88 10.77 -26.74
C LEU A 281 -32.69 9.28 -26.44
N PHE A 282 -32.54 8.91 -25.17
CA PHE A 282 -32.43 7.50 -24.77
C PHE A 282 -33.71 6.74 -25.06
N PHE A 283 -34.87 7.32 -24.77
CA PHE A 283 -36.17 6.74 -25.08
C PHE A 283 -36.30 6.43 -26.57
N LEU A 284 -36.05 7.40 -27.45
CA LEU A 284 -36.27 7.26 -28.90
C LEU A 284 -35.27 6.34 -29.59
N PHE A 285 -33.99 6.38 -29.20
CA PHE A 285 -32.91 5.73 -29.96
C PHE A 285 -32.31 4.50 -29.27
N ARG A 286 -32.54 4.31 -27.96
CA ARG A 286 -31.90 3.22 -27.20
C ARG A 286 -32.87 2.30 -26.51
N TRP A 287 -33.76 2.85 -25.70
CA TRP A 287 -34.75 2.10 -24.93
C TRP A 287 -35.94 1.66 -25.79
N THR A 288 -36.22 2.36 -26.88
CA THR A 288 -37.21 1.95 -27.88
C THR A 288 -36.63 2.10 -29.29
N ALA A 289 -37.24 1.43 -30.27
CA ALA A 289 -36.85 1.59 -31.67
C ALA A 289 -37.69 2.66 -32.40
N ILE A 290 -38.39 3.55 -31.67
CA ILE A 290 -39.30 4.55 -32.25
C ILE A 290 -38.55 5.51 -33.17
N GLY A 291 -37.33 5.93 -32.80
CA GLY A 291 -36.52 6.83 -33.62
C GLY A 291 -36.12 6.23 -34.98
N SER A 292 -36.05 4.90 -35.09
CA SER A 292 -35.69 4.19 -36.33
C SER A 292 -36.88 3.60 -37.09
N GLN A 293 -37.89 3.09 -36.39
CA GLN A 293 -39.04 2.37 -36.96
C GLN A 293 -40.34 3.21 -36.95
N GLY A 294 -40.34 4.38 -36.33
CA GLY A 294 -41.49 5.27 -36.21
C GLY A 294 -42.62 4.73 -35.30
N PRO A 295 -43.83 5.31 -35.39
CA PRO A 295 -44.98 4.93 -34.56
C PRO A 295 -45.42 3.47 -34.70
N LYS A 296 -45.04 2.79 -35.80
CA LYS A 296 -45.35 1.37 -36.03
C LYS A 296 -44.78 0.46 -34.95
N TRP A 297 -43.63 0.82 -34.37
CA TRP A 297 -43.03 0.05 -33.26
C TRP A 297 -43.93 0.01 -32.02
N ILE A 298 -44.65 1.11 -31.73
CA ILE A 298 -45.55 1.17 -30.58
C ILE A 298 -46.69 0.18 -30.79
N VAL A 299 -47.33 0.23 -31.96
CA VAL A 299 -48.46 -0.65 -32.32
C VAL A 299 -48.07 -2.12 -32.22
N HIS A 300 -46.87 -2.48 -32.69
CA HIS A 300 -46.37 -3.84 -32.65
C HIS A 300 -46.13 -4.36 -31.22
N ASN A 301 -45.80 -3.50 -30.26
CA ASN A 301 -45.54 -3.87 -28.87
C ASN A 301 -46.73 -3.63 -27.92
N LEU A 302 -47.93 -3.31 -28.43
CA LEU A 302 -49.12 -3.08 -27.60
C LEU A 302 -49.56 -4.33 -26.83
N SER A 303 -49.35 -5.51 -27.41
CA SER A 303 -49.78 -6.80 -26.86
C SER A 303 -48.63 -7.83 -26.90
N ASN A 304 -47.66 -7.67 -26.00
CA ASN A 304 -46.62 -8.65 -25.76
C ASN A 304 -46.87 -9.38 -24.43
N ASP A 305 -46.89 -10.71 -24.46
CA ASP A 305 -46.86 -11.56 -23.27
C ASP A 305 -45.58 -12.40 -23.29
N SER A 306 -44.51 -11.86 -22.70
CA SER A 306 -43.23 -12.56 -22.63
C SER A 306 -43.28 -13.64 -21.53
N ARG A 307 -43.49 -14.92 -21.89
CA ARG A 307 -43.29 -16.05 -20.97
C ARG A 307 -41.80 -16.42 -20.93
N GLY A 308 -41.07 -15.76 -20.03
CA GLY A 308 -39.64 -16.02 -19.79
C GLY A 308 -38.72 -15.01 -20.47
N LEU A 309 -37.63 -14.66 -19.78
CA LEU A 309 -36.63 -13.68 -20.26
C LEU A 309 -35.27 -14.37 -20.37
N GLY A 310 -34.74 -14.46 -21.59
CA GLY A 310 -33.35 -14.84 -21.82
C GLY A 310 -32.36 -13.80 -21.26
N ARG A 311 -31.10 -14.17 -21.08
CA ARG A 311 -30.04 -13.30 -20.53
C ARG A 311 -29.91 -11.93 -21.26
N PRO A 312 -30.01 -11.83 -22.61
CA PRO A 312 -29.98 -10.54 -23.30
C PRO A 312 -31.11 -9.58 -22.86
N ALA A 313 -32.32 -10.11 -22.67
CA ALA A 313 -33.46 -9.32 -22.21
C ALA A 313 -33.26 -8.81 -20.78
N GLN A 314 -32.72 -9.66 -19.89
CA GLN A 314 -32.38 -9.29 -18.52
C GLN A 314 -31.34 -8.17 -18.46
N ILE A 315 -30.28 -8.26 -19.28
CA ILE A 315 -29.26 -7.19 -19.42
C ILE A 315 -29.93 -5.86 -19.80
N VAL A 316 -30.82 -5.90 -20.79
CA VAL A 316 -31.48 -4.70 -21.30
C VAL A 316 -32.40 -4.06 -20.25
N ILE A 317 -33.14 -4.84 -19.47
CA ILE A 317 -33.98 -4.31 -18.37
C ILE A 317 -33.13 -3.55 -17.36
N LEU A 318 -32.04 -4.16 -16.86
CA LEU A 318 -31.17 -3.52 -15.86
C LEU A 318 -30.49 -2.27 -16.42
N CYS A 319 -29.96 -2.37 -17.64
CA CYS A 319 -29.30 -1.23 -18.29
C CYS A 319 -30.28 -0.07 -18.52
N THR A 320 -31.51 -0.33 -18.93
CA THR A 320 -32.54 0.70 -19.13
C THR A 320 -32.86 1.41 -17.82
N ALA A 321 -33.06 0.67 -16.73
CA ALA A 321 -33.32 1.25 -15.41
C ALA A 321 -32.13 2.06 -14.87
N PHE A 322 -30.90 1.53 -14.96
CA PHE A 322 -29.70 2.21 -14.46
C PHE A 322 -29.30 3.43 -15.29
N THR A 323 -29.50 3.39 -16.61
CA THR A 323 -29.26 4.56 -17.47
C THR A 323 -30.24 5.69 -17.16
N SER A 324 -31.51 5.38 -16.90
CA SER A 324 -32.50 6.36 -16.43
C SER A 324 -32.03 7.07 -15.15
N ASN A 325 -31.54 6.30 -14.18
CA ASN A 325 -31.04 6.85 -12.92
C ASN A 325 -29.81 7.75 -13.12
N ILE A 326 -28.79 7.30 -13.86
CA ILE A 326 -27.56 8.09 -14.10
C ILE A 326 -27.83 9.39 -14.86
N ILE A 327 -28.79 9.41 -15.79
CA ILE A 327 -29.24 10.65 -16.46
C ILE A 327 -29.80 11.64 -15.44
N GLY A 328 -30.54 11.14 -14.44
CA GLY A 328 -30.99 11.93 -13.29
C GLY A 328 -29.84 12.46 -12.43
N ILE A 329 -28.86 11.62 -12.11
CA ILE A 329 -27.68 12.01 -11.32
C ILE A 329 -26.91 13.13 -12.03
N LEU A 330 -26.66 13.01 -13.34
CA LEU A 330 -25.95 14.03 -14.13
C LEU A 330 -26.68 15.38 -14.10
N CYS A 331 -28.01 15.36 -14.20
CA CYS A 331 -28.82 16.57 -14.27
C CYS A 331 -29.26 17.10 -12.90
N SER A 332 -28.77 16.51 -11.81
CA SER A 332 -29.14 16.94 -10.46
C SER A 332 -28.50 18.29 -10.13
N ARG A 333 -29.31 19.25 -9.67
CA ARG A 333 -28.81 20.58 -9.26
C ARG A 333 -27.86 20.50 -8.08
N SER A 334 -28.11 19.64 -7.09
CA SER A 334 -27.20 19.47 -5.95
C SER A 334 -27.01 18.00 -5.66
N LEU A 335 -25.75 17.59 -5.53
CA LEU A 335 -25.40 16.27 -5.03
C LEU A 335 -24.62 16.36 -3.71
N HIS A 336 -25.10 15.63 -2.70
CA HIS A 336 -24.42 15.46 -1.41
C HIS A 336 -23.73 14.10 -1.33
N TYR A 337 -22.77 13.98 -0.42
CA TYR A 337 -21.98 12.76 -0.24
C TYR A 337 -22.80 11.48 -0.04
N GLN A 338 -24.01 11.57 0.54
CA GLN A 338 -24.92 10.43 0.73
C GLN A 338 -25.47 9.85 -0.58
N PHE A 339 -25.57 10.66 -1.63
CA PHE A 339 -26.17 10.26 -2.91
C PHE A 339 -25.26 9.35 -3.74
N TYR A 340 -24.02 9.12 -3.31
CA TYR A 340 -23.17 8.12 -3.96
C TYR A 340 -23.80 6.71 -3.90
N SER A 341 -24.53 6.41 -2.82
CA SER A 341 -25.29 5.17 -2.67
C SER A 341 -26.37 4.96 -3.74
N TRP A 342 -26.83 6.02 -4.41
CA TRP A 342 -27.89 5.94 -5.43
C TRP A 342 -27.46 5.23 -6.70
N TYR A 343 -26.14 5.15 -6.96
CA TYR A 343 -25.66 4.65 -8.24
C TYR A 343 -24.33 3.89 -8.18
N PHE A 344 -23.62 3.90 -7.05
CA PHE A 344 -22.37 3.17 -6.86
C PHE A 344 -22.41 1.73 -7.40
N HIS A 345 -23.40 0.94 -6.99
CA HIS A 345 -23.54 -0.46 -7.40
C HIS A 345 -23.88 -0.66 -8.89
N GLN A 346 -24.28 0.41 -9.59
CA GLN A 346 -24.66 0.35 -11.00
C GLN A 346 -23.45 0.54 -11.92
N VAL A 347 -22.43 1.24 -11.44
CA VAL A 347 -21.24 1.62 -12.22
C VAL A 347 -20.53 0.41 -12.83
N PRO A 348 -20.21 -0.68 -12.10
CA PRO A 348 -19.52 -1.83 -12.70
C PRO A 348 -20.31 -2.46 -13.85
N LEU A 349 -21.64 -2.59 -13.70
CA LEU A 349 -22.51 -3.17 -14.72
C LEU A 349 -22.58 -2.30 -15.97
N LEU A 350 -22.80 -0.99 -15.82
CA LEU A 350 -22.87 -0.07 -16.95
C LEU A 350 -21.53 -0.02 -17.71
N LEU A 351 -20.41 0.02 -16.99
CA LEU A 351 -19.09 0.02 -17.61
C LEU A 351 -18.79 -1.30 -18.33
N TRP A 352 -19.16 -2.44 -17.74
CA TRP A 352 -18.97 -3.75 -18.35
C TRP A 352 -19.59 -3.82 -19.75
N PHE A 353 -20.86 -3.44 -19.86
CA PHE A 353 -21.62 -3.51 -21.11
C PHE A 353 -21.42 -2.32 -22.06
N SER A 354 -20.79 -1.23 -21.61
CA SER A 354 -20.44 -0.11 -22.49
C SER A 354 -19.34 -0.48 -23.49
N LYS A 355 -19.26 0.24 -24.60
CA LYS A 355 -18.15 0.15 -25.59
C LYS A 355 -16.98 1.07 -25.26
N LEU A 356 -16.89 1.58 -24.02
CA LEU A 356 -15.78 2.43 -23.58
C LEU A 356 -14.44 1.66 -23.59
N PRO A 357 -13.29 2.33 -23.79
CA PRO A 357 -11.98 1.70 -23.67
C PRO A 357 -11.77 1.07 -22.28
N VAL A 358 -11.11 -0.09 -22.21
CA VAL A 358 -10.87 -0.80 -20.93
C VAL A 358 -10.18 0.08 -19.89
N ILE A 359 -9.25 0.94 -20.31
CA ILE A 359 -8.58 1.91 -19.43
C ILE A 359 -9.60 2.83 -18.74
N VAL A 360 -10.57 3.35 -19.49
CA VAL A 360 -11.63 4.22 -18.96
C VAL A 360 -12.54 3.43 -18.00
N LYS A 361 -12.89 2.19 -18.34
CA LYS A 361 -13.69 1.31 -17.47
C LYS A 361 -13.03 1.03 -16.11
N LEU A 362 -11.70 0.97 -16.06
CA LEU A 362 -10.96 0.74 -14.83
C LEU A 362 -10.70 2.03 -14.04
N LEU A 363 -10.42 3.15 -14.72
CA LEU A 363 -10.15 4.43 -14.07
C LEU A 363 -11.40 5.10 -13.50
N LEU A 364 -12.55 4.95 -14.17
CA LEU A 364 -13.76 5.70 -13.82
C LEU A 364 -14.30 5.37 -12.41
N PRO A 365 -14.39 4.10 -11.96
CA PRO A 365 -14.79 3.78 -10.58
C PRO A 365 -13.85 4.36 -9.52
N VAL A 366 -12.53 4.29 -9.76
CA VAL A 366 -11.50 4.82 -8.83
C VAL A 366 -11.60 6.34 -8.73
N THR A 367 -11.78 7.01 -9.87
CA THR A 367 -11.91 8.47 -9.92
C THR A 367 -13.20 8.94 -9.25
N LEU A 368 -14.32 8.22 -9.46
CA LEU A 368 -15.57 8.47 -8.75
C LEU A 368 -15.40 8.33 -7.23
N GLU A 369 -14.81 7.22 -6.76
CA GLU A 369 -14.56 7.00 -5.33
C GLU A 369 -13.71 8.14 -4.75
N TRP A 370 -12.67 8.60 -5.45
CA TRP A 370 -11.87 9.74 -5.02
C TRP A 370 -12.72 11.03 -4.92
N CYS A 371 -13.49 11.38 -5.95
CA CYS A 371 -14.33 12.58 -5.94
C CYS A 371 -15.32 12.61 -4.77
N TRP A 372 -15.90 11.47 -4.41
CA TRP A 372 -16.82 11.35 -3.28
C TRP A 372 -16.13 11.29 -1.92
N ASN A 373 -14.81 11.19 -1.84
CA ASN A 373 -14.06 11.20 -0.57
C ASN A 373 -13.39 12.55 -0.26
N VAL A 374 -13.30 13.48 -1.22
CA VAL A 374 -12.78 14.83 -0.98
C VAL A 374 -13.80 15.67 -0.22
N PHE A 375 -13.50 16.06 1.02
CA PHE A 375 -14.34 16.92 1.87
C PHE A 375 -13.52 18.06 2.50
N PRO A 376 -13.99 19.33 2.44
CA PRO A 376 -15.09 19.81 1.62
C PRO A 376 -14.78 19.66 0.12
N SER A 377 -15.81 19.67 -0.73
CA SER A 377 -15.62 19.55 -2.17
C SER A 377 -14.80 20.73 -2.72
N THR A 378 -13.94 20.46 -3.69
CA THR A 378 -13.13 21.48 -4.40
C THR A 378 -13.67 21.69 -5.81
N ALA A 379 -13.33 22.81 -6.45
CA ALA A 379 -13.68 23.06 -7.84
C ALA A 379 -13.16 21.93 -8.77
N LEU A 380 -11.92 21.47 -8.53
CA LEU A 380 -11.31 20.38 -9.30
C LEU A 380 -12.07 19.06 -9.11
N SER A 381 -12.29 18.62 -7.87
CA SER A 381 -13.02 17.37 -7.60
C SER A 381 -14.44 17.39 -8.18
N SER A 382 -15.06 18.57 -8.20
CA SER A 382 -16.40 18.79 -8.75
C SER A 382 -16.43 18.72 -10.28
N GLN A 383 -15.49 19.37 -10.97
CA GLN A 383 -15.35 19.27 -12.43
C GLN A 383 -15.02 17.84 -12.87
N VAL A 384 -14.14 17.15 -12.14
CA VAL A 384 -13.79 15.75 -12.43
C VAL A 384 -15.00 14.83 -12.21
N LEU A 385 -15.79 15.05 -11.14
CA LEU A 385 -17.02 14.30 -10.90
C LEU A 385 -18.01 14.46 -12.06
N LEU A 386 -18.23 15.70 -12.51
CA LEU A 386 -19.09 16.00 -13.66
C LEU A 386 -18.58 15.31 -14.93
N ALA A 387 -17.28 15.37 -15.21
CA ALA A 387 -16.67 14.69 -16.35
C ALA A 387 -16.88 13.17 -16.29
N CYS A 388 -16.75 12.55 -15.10
CA CYS A 388 -17.06 11.13 -14.91
C CYS A 388 -18.54 10.82 -15.21
N HIS A 389 -19.48 11.63 -14.73
CA HIS A 389 -20.91 11.45 -15.02
C HIS A 389 -21.23 11.60 -16.51
N VAL A 390 -20.64 12.59 -17.19
CA VAL A 390 -20.80 12.78 -18.64
C VAL A 390 -20.26 11.58 -19.40
N VAL A 391 -19.05 11.10 -19.08
CA VAL A 391 -18.47 9.90 -19.71
C VAL A 391 -19.33 8.67 -19.45
N LEU A 392 -19.91 8.55 -18.25
CA LEU A 392 -20.79 7.44 -17.91
C LEU A 392 -22.09 7.49 -18.73
N VAL A 393 -22.75 8.64 -18.86
CA VAL A 393 -23.97 8.81 -19.71
C VAL A 393 -23.66 8.55 -21.19
N LEU A 394 -22.57 9.10 -21.72
CA LEU A 394 -22.17 8.87 -23.11
C LEU A 394 -21.82 7.39 -23.36
N GLY A 395 -21.11 6.75 -22.42
CA GLY A 395 -20.82 5.32 -22.45
C GLY A 395 -22.09 4.48 -22.39
N SER A 396 -23.06 4.89 -21.58
CA SER A 396 -24.38 4.27 -21.46
C SER A 396 -25.19 4.26 -22.75
N PHE A 397 -24.96 5.21 -23.66
CA PHE A 397 -25.59 5.19 -24.99
C PHE A 397 -25.14 3.99 -25.85
N THR A 398 -24.01 3.35 -25.49
CA THR A 398 -23.47 2.19 -26.22
C THR A 398 -23.82 0.83 -25.60
N VAL A 399 -24.35 0.82 -24.37
CA VAL A 399 -24.78 -0.38 -23.62
C VAL A 399 -25.98 -1.03 -24.31
N PRO A 400 -26.15 -2.37 -24.33
CA PRO A 400 -27.30 -3.05 -24.96
C PRO A 400 -28.66 -2.42 -24.62
N GLY A 401 -29.50 -2.23 -25.64
CA GLY A 401 -30.80 -1.58 -25.55
C GLY A 401 -31.80 -2.23 -26.50
N ILE A 402 -33.09 -2.06 -26.21
CA ILE A 402 -34.22 -2.77 -26.86
C ILE A 402 -34.22 -2.56 -28.38
N ALA A 403 -33.82 -1.38 -28.86
CA ALA A 403 -33.76 -1.06 -30.29
C ALA A 403 -32.72 -1.87 -31.09
N ALA A 404 -31.66 -2.36 -30.45
CA ALA A 404 -30.60 -3.13 -31.10
C ALA A 404 -30.85 -4.65 -31.09
N ALA A 405 -31.94 -5.11 -30.46
CA ALA A 405 -32.24 -6.53 -30.26
C ALA A 405 -33.21 -7.13 -31.31
N GLN A 406 -33.76 -6.34 -32.23
CA GLN A 406 -34.52 -6.86 -33.38
C GLN A 406 -33.62 -6.94 -34.62
N PRO A 407 -33.40 -8.14 -35.22
CA PRO A 407 -32.61 -8.27 -36.42
C PRO A 407 -33.38 -7.75 -37.66
N ALA A 408 -32.66 -7.09 -38.57
CA ALA A 408 -33.16 -6.82 -39.92
C ALA A 408 -33.46 -8.14 -40.66
N PRO A 409 -34.45 -8.19 -41.56
CA PRO A 409 -34.72 -9.38 -42.36
C PRO A 409 -33.62 -9.50 -43.41
N SER A 410 -32.60 -10.30 -43.13
CA SER A 410 -31.59 -10.67 -44.11
C SER A 410 -31.09 -12.09 -43.81
N LEU A 411 -31.54 -13.02 -44.66
CA LEU A 411 -30.90 -14.28 -45.05
C LEU A 411 -30.17 -15.03 -43.92
N GLU A 412 -30.87 -16.02 -43.39
CA GLU A 412 -30.41 -17.04 -42.46
C GLU A 412 -28.98 -17.50 -42.72
N LEU A 413 -28.11 -17.23 -41.75
CA LEU A 413 -26.89 -17.97 -41.51
C LEU A 413 -26.86 -18.27 -40.01
N HIS A 414 -27.64 -19.30 -39.64
CA HIS A 414 -27.69 -19.91 -38.31
C HIS A 414 -26.28 -20.24 -37.83
N ALA A 415 -25.83 -19.52 -36.83
CA ALA A 415 -24.66 -19.87 -36.05
C ALA A 415 -24.86 -19.21 -34.69
N ASP A 416 -25.58 -19.88 -33.79
CA ASP A 416 -25.42 -19.76 -32.32
C ASP A 416 -26.27 -20.76 -31.50
N GLU A 417 -26.91 -21.80 -32.10
CA GLU A 417 -27.63 -22.83 -31.31
C GLU A 417 -26.83 -24.13 -31.03
N ASP A 418 -25.90 -24.58 -31.88
CA ASP A 418 -25.16 -25.86 -31.61
C ASP A 418 -24.03 -25.81 -30.54
N GLU A 419 -23.91 -24.79 -29.68
CA GLU A 419 -22.92 -24.85 -28.56
C GLU A 419 -23.50 -25.50 -27.30
N ASP A 420 -24.82 -25.49 -27.11
CA ASP A 420 -25.47 -26.07 -25.93
C ASP A 420 -25.86 -27.56 -26.11
N GLU A 421 -25.80 -28.10 -27.33
CA GLU A 421 -26.17 -29.49 -27.63
C GLU A 421 -24.98 -30.48 -27.52
N VAL A 422 -23.75 -29.97 -27.58
CA VAL A 422 -22.52 -30.80 -27.54
C VAL A 422 -22.17 -31.25 -26.12
N ASP A 423 -22.45 -30.43 -25.10
CA ASP A 423 -22.22 -30.78 -23.69
C ASP A 423 -23.25 -31.78 -23.15
N ASN A 424 -24.47 -31.79 -23.72
CA ASN A 424 -25.51 -32.75 -23.34
C ASN A 424 -25.30 -34.15 -23.92
N LEU A 425 -24.51 -34.30 -24.99
CA LEU A 425 -24.22 -35.59 -25.65
C LEU A 425 -22.99 -36.33 -25.09
N LEU A 426 -22.18 -35.68 -24.26
CA LEU A 426 -20.95 -36.25 -23.67
C LEU A 426 -21.09 -36.66 -22.20
N SER A 427 -22.27 -36.45 -21.61
CA SER A 427 -22.65 -36.93 -20.28
C SER A 427 -23.02 -38.42 -20.34
N THR A 428 -22.16 -39.29 -19.79
CA THR A 428 -22.31 -40.76 -19.80
C THR A 428 -22.92 -41.31 -18.50
N ASP A 429 -23.95 -40.68 -17.93
CA ASP A 429 -24.50 -41.10 -16.62
C ASP A 429 -25.95 -41.64 -16.63
N ASP A 430 -26.68 -41.70 -17.75
CA ASP A 430 -28.11 -42.11 -17.74
C ASP A 430 -28.47 -43.32 -18.65
N LEU A 431 -27.66 -44.39 -18.59
CA LEU A 431 -27.96 -45.67 -19.27
C LEU A 431 -28.29 -46.78 -18.26
N PRO A 432 -29.40 -46.65 -17.48
CA PRO A 432 -30.28 -47.83 -17.31
C PRO A 432 -31.78 -47.53 -17.37
N ILE A 433 -32.22 -46.26 -17.35
CA ILE A 433 -33.64 -45.92 -17.15
C ILE A 433 -34.44 -46.00 -18.47
N ARG A 434 -33.80 -45.76 -19.62
CA ARG A 434 -34.47 -45.71 -20.93
C ARG A 434 -34.80 -47.08 -21.52
N LYS A 435 -34.19 -48.16 -21.01
CA LYS A 435 -34.44 -49.53 -21.50
C LYS A 435 -35.71 -50.15 -20.91
N GLN A 436 -36.07 -49.76 -19.68
CA GLN A 436 -37.30 -50.20 -19.02
C GLN A 436 -38.55 -49.52 -19.55
N THR A 437 -38.44 -48.30 -20.09
CA THR A 437 -39.57 -47.58 -20.69
C THR A 437 -39.93 -48.12 -22.07
N ILE A 438 -38.93 -48.57 -22.84
CA ILE A 438 -39.13 -49.11 -24.19
C ILE A 438 -39.71 -50.53 -24.17
N GLU A 439 -39.40 -51.34 -23.15
CA GLU A 439 -39.98 -52.69 -23.00
C GLU A 439 -41.45 -52.67 -22.54
N ALA A 440 -41.93 -51.55 -21.99
CA ALA A 440 -43.31 -51.38 -21.55
C ALA A 440 -44.28 -50.95 -22.66
N GLU A 441 -43.80 -50.38 -23.76
CA GLU A 441 -44.63 -49.83 -24.85
C GLU A 441 -44.87 -50.79 -26.03
N VAL A 442 -44.31 -52.02 -26.00
CA VAL A 442 -44.41 -53.00 -27.10
C VAL A 442 -45.55 -54.01 -26.91
N LYS A 443 -46.48 -53.80 -25.98
CA LYS A 443 -47.66 -54.67 -25.81
C LYS A 443 -48.97 -53.88 -25.72
N SER A 444 -49.44 -53.36 -26.85
CA SER A 444 -50.89 -53.35 -27.16
C SER A 444 -51.14 -52.85 -28.58
N ASP A 445 -51.85 -53.70 -29.33
CA ASP A 445 -52.79 -53.38 -30.40
C ASP A 445 -52.28 -53.08 -31.84
N THR A 446 -52.12 -54.19 -32.57
CA THR A 446 -52.59 -54.43 -33.96
C THR A 446 -54.01 -53.86 -34.20
N THR A 447 -54.41 -53.23 -35.31
CA THR A 447 -54.34 -53.60 -36.74
C THR A 447 -54.81 -52.42 -37.62
N SER A 448 -54.09 -52.07 -38.70
CA SER A 448 -54.59 -52.05 -40.09
C SER A 448 -53.41 -51.77 -41.03
N ALA A 449 -53.15 -52.69 -41.95
CA ALA A 449 -51.99 -52.71 -42.82
C ALA A 449 -52.42 -52.47 -44.26
N LEU A 450 -51.88 -51.43 -44.90
CA LEU A 450 -51.55 -51.31 -46.34
C LEU A 450 -51.32 -49.85 -46.82
N ALA A 451 -51.51 -48.84 -45.97
CA ALA A 451 -51.21 -47.43 -46.33
C ALA A 451 -49.93 -46.86 -45.70
N LEU A 452 -49.27 -47.58 -44.79
CA LEU A 452 -48.16 -47.06 -43.97
C LEU A 452 -46.75 -47.42 -44.46
N ALA A 453 -46.60 -48.26 -45.49
CA ALA A 453 -45.29 -48.76 -45.92
C ALA A 453 -44.55 -47.82 -46.92
N GLU A 454 -45.28 -46.99 -47.67
CA GLU A 454 -44.67 -45.99 -48.58
C GLU A 454 -44.31 -44.69 -47.86
N GLU A 455 -45.02 -44.34 -46.78
CA GLU A 455 -44.70 -43.18 -45.94
C GLU A 455 -43.44 -43.42 -45.09
N GLU A 456 -43.25 -44.62 -44.52
CA GLU A 456 -42.08 -44.96 -43.70
C GLU A 456 -40.75 -44.94 -44.46
N GLU A 457 -40.72 -45.37 -45.72
CA GLU A 457 -39.48 -45.44 -46.51
C GLU A 457 -39.07 -44.05 -47.05
N ASN A 458 -40.04 -43.20 -47.37
CA ASN A 458 -39.79 -41.79 -47.74
C ASN A 458 -39.33 -40.97 -46.54
N GLU A 459 -39.92 -41.19 -45.35
CA GLU A 459 -39.46 -40.58 -44.11
C GLU A 459 -38.04 -41.03 -43.72
N ARG A 460 -37.69 -42.30 -43.96
CA ARG A 460 -36.33 -42.82 -43.76
C ARG A 460 -35.29 -42.17 -44.67
N GLN A 461 -35.60 -41.99 -45.95
CA GLN A 461 -34.68 -41.33 -46.88
C GLN A 461 -34.52 -39.84 -46.59
N GLU A 462 -35.59 -39.14 -46.22
CA GLU A 462 -35.50 -37.75 -45.74
C GLU A 462 -34.69 -37.65 -44.44
N ALA A 463 -34.86 -38.59 -43.51
CA ALA A 463 -34.11 -38.61 -42.25
C ALA A 463 -32.60 -38.78 -42.49
N LEU A 464 -32.20 -39.63 -43.43
CA LEU A 464 -30.79 -39.82 -43.81
C LEU A 464 -30.18 -38.58 -44.49
N GLN A 465 -30.95 -37.88 -45.33
CA GLN A 465 -30.51 -36.63 -45.95
C GLN A 465 -30.37 -35.49 -44.93
N ARG A 466 -31.30 -35.38 -43.98
CA ARG A 466 -31.20 -34.45 -42.85
C ARG A 466 -29.95 -34.73 -42.02
N LEU A 467 -29.67 -35.99 -41.68
CA LEU A 467 -28.46 -36.41 -40.95
C LEU A 467 -27.15 -36.04 -41.67
N ALA A 468 -27.11 -36.17 -43.01
CA ALA A 468 -25.95 -35.78 -43.80
C ALA A 468 -25.75 -34.26 -43.86
N GLN A 469 -26.83 -33.48 -43.92
CA GLN A 469 -26.78 -32.01 -43.82
C GLN A 469 -26.33 -31.55 -42.43
N THR A 470 -26.84 -32.15 -41.35
CA THR A 470 -26.42 -31.84 -39.97
C THR A 470 -24.93 -32.11 -39.75
N ARG A 471 -24.39 -33.20 -40.32
CA ARG A 471 -22.95 -33.51 -40.25
C ARG A 471 -22.08 -32.46 -40.97
N ARG A 472 -22.53 -31.96 -42.13
CA ARG A 472 -21.81 -30.90 -42.86
C ARG A 472 -21.89 -29.55 -42.14
N ALA A 473 -23.03 -29.22 -41.55
CA ALA A 473 -23.22 -28.01 -40.74
C ALA A 473 -22.32 -28.02 -39.48
N LYS A 474 -22.24 -29.16 -38.79
CA LYS A 474 -21.36 -29.35 -37.63
C LYS A 474 -19.88 -29.15 -37.99
N ALA A 475 -19.41 -29.75 -39.09
CA ALA A 475 -18.03 -29.59 -39.56
C ALA A 475 -17.70 -28.13 -39.93
N ALA A 476 -18.64 -27.41 -40.56
CA ALA A 476 -18.47 -25.99 -40.89
C ALA A 476 -18.42 -25.11 -39.63
N LYS A 477 -19.22 -25.43 -38.61
CA LYS A 477 -19.22 -24.72 -37.32
C LYS A 477 -17.92 -24.94 -36.53
N GLU A 478 -17.43 -26.17 -36.47
CA GLU A 478 -16.14 -26.50 -35.85
C GLU A 478 -14.98 -25.75 -36.53
N ALA A 479 -14.97 -25.66 -37.87
CA ALA A 479 -13.97 -24.88 -38.60
C ALA A 479 -14.04 -23.36 -38.30
N LYS A 480 -15.25 -22.81 -38.15
CA LYS A 480 -15.47 -21.39 -37.79
C LYS A 480 -14.99 -21.11 -36.36
N LEU A 481 -15.27 -22.02 -35.42
CA LEU A 481 -14.82 -21.95 -34.03
C LEU A 481 -13.29 -21.98 -33.93
N GLN A 482 -12.64 -22.90 -34.65
CA GLN A 482 -11.17 -22.98 -34.71
C GLN A 482 -10.54 -21.70 -35.26
N LYS A 483 -11.15 -21.07 -36.27
CA LYS A 483 -10.69 -19.79 -36.84
C LYS A 483 -10.84 -18.63 -35.85
N ALA A 484 -11.94 -18.57 -35.11
CA ALA A 484 -12.19 -17.57 -34.06
C ALA A 484 -11.21 -17.73 -32.88
N PHE A 485 -10.94 -18.98 -32.47
CA PHE A 485 -9.98 -19.31 -31.43
C PHE A 485 -8.56 -18.88 -31.81
N ARG A 486 -8.10 -19.21 -33.02
CA ARG A 486 -6.79 -18.76 -33.56
C ARG A 486 -6.67 -17.22 -33.57
N ARG A 487 -7.74 -16.49 -33.91
CA ARG A 487 -7.76 -15.02 -33.86
C ARG A 487 -7.63 -14.48 -32.44
N ARG A 488 -8.39 -14.99 -31.46
CA ARG A 488 -8.30 -14.56 -30.04
C ARG A 488 -6.92 -14.80 -29.45
N ILE A 489 -6.29 -15.92 -29.80
CA ILE A 489 -4.90 -16.24 -29.41
C ILE A 489 -3.92 -15.22 -30.00
N ALA A 490 -4.07 -14.88 -31.28
CA ALA A 490 -3.23 -13.89 -31.93
C ALA A 490 -3.35 -12.49 -31.29
N THR A 491 -4.56 -12.05 -30.90
CA THR A 491 -4.76 -10.77 -30.20
C THR A 491 -4.15 -10.78 -28.80
N ARG A 492 -4.33 -11.85 -28.02
CA ARG A 492 -3.69 -11.99 -26.69
C ARG A 492 -2.17 -11.96 -26.78
N ARG A 493 -1.59 -12.65 -27.77
CA ARG A 493 -0.13 -12.61 -28.03
C ARG A 493 0.35 -11.20 -28.38
N ARG A 494 -0.40 -10.44 -29.17
CA ARG A 494 -0.08 -9.03 -29.48
C ARG A 494 -0.12 -8.13 -28.25
N VAL A 495 -1.14 -8.28 -27.39
CA VAL A 495 -1.29 -7.49 -26.15
C VAL A 495 -0.18 -7.82 -25.14
N LEU A 496 0.13 -9.11 -24.94
CA LEU A 496 1.25 -9.54 -24.08
C LEU A 496 2.61 -9.11 -24.64
N ALA A 497 2.77 -9.08 -25.97
CA ALA A 497 3.98 -8.57 -26.60
C ALA A 497 4.11 -7.04 -26.42
N LEU A 498 3.00 -6.29 -26.49
CA LEU A 498 2.95 -4.85 -26.23
C LEU A 498 3.27 -4.53 -24.76
N SER A 499 2.68 -5.24 -23.80
CA SER A 499 2.99 -5.05 -22.38
C SER A 499 4.43 -5.45 -22.04
N GLY A 500 4.95 -6.51 -22.66
CA GLY A 500 6.36 -6.88 -22.58
C GLY A 500 7.30 -5.77 -23.07
N LYS A 501 6.98 -5.13 -24.20
CA LYS A 501 7.74 -3.99 -24.74
C LYS A 501 7.68 -2.75 -23.83
N LEU A 502 6.50 -2.42 -23.29
CA LEU A 502 6.33 -1.29 -22.38
C LEU A 502 7.11 -1.50 -21.07
N SER A 503 7.16 -2.73 -20.55
CA SER A 503 7.93 -3.07 -19.35
C SER A 503 9.44 -2.84 -19.49
N LEU A 504 9.99 -2.84 -20.71
CA LEU A 504 11.42 -2.62 -20.97
C LEU A 504 11.78 -1.13 -20.88
N LEU A 505 10.85 -0.23 -21.21
CA LEU A 505 11.02 1.22 -21.09
C LEU A 505 10.80 1.71 -19.65
N LEU A 506 9.88 1.06 -18.93
CA LEU A 506 9.50 1.46 -17.58
C LEU A 506 10.65 1.30 -16.55
N ARG A 507 11.47 0.25 -16.66
CA ARG A 507 12.55 -0.05 -15.70
C ARG A 507 13.60 1.06 -15.59
N PRO A 508 14.28 1.50 -16.67
CA PRO A 508 15.28 2.57 -16.56
C PRO A 508 14.63 3.91 -16.20
N LEU A 509 13.39 4.17 -16.67
CA LEU A 509 12.66 5.39 -16.34
C LEU A 509 12.42 5.51 -14.83
N LEU A 510 11.98 4.44 -14.18
CA LEU A 510 11.75 4.43 -12.73
C LEU A 510 13.03 4.69 -11.94
N VAL A 511 14.17 4.13 -12.36
CA VAL A 511 15.47 4.36 -11.70
C VAL A 511 15.95 5.80 -11.91
N LEU A 512 15.83 6.33 -13.13
CA LEU A 512 16.16 7.73 -13.40
C LEU A 512 15.29 8.68 -12.57
N LEU A 513 14.00 8.37 -12.43
CA LEU A 513 13.08 9.12 -11.59
C LEU A 513 13.47 9.04 -10.10
N SER A 514 13.86 7.86 -9.59
CA SER A 514 14.40 7.72 -8.23
C SER A 514 15.66 8.56 -8.02
N ILE A 515 16.60 8.53 -8.96
CA ILE A 515 17.85 9.31 -8.88
C ILE A 515 17.54 10.81 -8.91
N ALA A 516 16.65 11.25 -9.81
CA ALA A 516 16.22 12.64 -9.85
C ALA A 516 15.57 13.08 -8.53
N LEU A 517 14.72 12.22 -7.94
CA LEU A 517 14.07 12.51 -6.66
C LEU A 517 15.06 12.67 -5.51
N ILE A 518 16.19 11.95 -5.49
CA ILE A 518 17.23 12.13 -4.45
C ILE A 518 17.74 13.57 -4.42
N PHE A 519 17.86 14.22 -5.58
CA PHE A 519 18.30 15.62 -5.67
C PHE A 519 17.16 16.63 -5.52
N VAL A 520 15.93 16.26 -5.88
CA VAL A 520 14.76 17.15 -5.78
C VAL A 520 14.20 17.20 -4.35
N VAL A 521 14.17 16.08 -3.63
CA VAL A 521 13.60 15.96 -2.27
C VAL A 521 14.18 16.97 -1.27
N PRO A 522 15.50 17.23 -1.23
CA PRO A 522 16.08 18.22 -0.32
C PRO A 522 15.78 19.67 -0.67
N HIS A 523 14.90 19.96 -1.65
CA HIS A 523 14.59 21.32 -2.04
C HIS A 523 13.81 22.06 -0.93
N PRO A 524 14.32 23.19 -0.42
CA PRO A 524 13.68 23.94 0.67
C PRO A 524 12.41 24.72 0.27
N ARG A 525 11.73 24.41 -0.84
CA ARG A 525 10.49 25.10 -1.26
C ARG A 525 9.29 24.15 -1.39
N SER A 526 8.09 24.73 -1.20
CA SER A 526 6.81 24.07 -1.49
C SER A 526 6.69 23.86 -3.02
N PRO A 527 6.19 22.72 -3.51
CA PRO A 527 5.42 21.69 -2.80
C PRO A 527 6.24 20.55 -2.19
N VAL A 528 7.57 20.54 -2.35
CA VAL A 528 8.42 19.41 -1.93
C VAL A 528 8.64 19.40 -0.42
N SER A 529 9.04 20.53 0.17
CA SER A 529 9.16 20.70 1.62
C SER A 529 8.08 21.60 2.18
N LYS A 530 7.68 21.32 3.42
CA LYS A 530 6.70 22.08 4.19
C LYS A 530 7.38 22.82 5.33
N GLY A 531 6.78 23.93 5.78
CA GLY A 531 7.19 24.59 7.01
C GLY A 531 6.90 23.71 8.23
N THR A 532 7.80 23.71 9.22
CA THR A 532 7.55 23.03 10.49
C THR A 532 6.44 23.74 11.28
N TYR A 533 5.62 22.97 11.96
CA TYR A 533 4.53 23.46 12.80
C TYR A 533 4.38 22.52 14.01
N VAL A 534 3.78 23.03 15.08
CA VAL A 534 3.42 22.21 16.24
C VAL A 534 1.96 21.84 16.06
N ASP A 535 1.68 20.54 15.94
CA ASP A 535 0.35 20.00 15.68
C ASP A 535 -0.48 19.96 16.97
N GLU A 536 0.17 19.61 18.09
CA GLU A 536 -0.45 19.57 19.40
C GLU A 536 -0.58 20.96 20.03
N ASN A 537 -1.81 21.46 20.11
CA ASN A 537 -2.11 22.78 20.66
C ASN A 537 -1.83 22.88 22.16
N ALA A 538 -1.86 21.77 22.91
CA ALA A 538 -1.61 21.75 24.35
C ALA A 538 -0.15 22.11 24.71
N LEU A 539 0.81 21.91 23.79
CA LEU A 539 2.23 22.14 24.05
C LEU A 539 2.56 23.61 24.34
N GLN A 540 1.85 24.56 23.70
CA GLN A 540 2.03 26.02 23.88
C GLN A 540 3.51 26.45 24.03
N PRO A 541 4.40 26.08 23.09
CA PRO A 541 5.84 26.24 23.24
C PRO A 541 6.23 27.71 23.40
N GLY A 542 6.99 28.01 24.45
CA GLY A 542 7.50 29.36 24.74
C GLY A 542 6.44 30.36 25.21
N GLN A 543 5.19 29.95 25.47
CA GLN A 543 4.13 30.85 25.94
C GLN A 543 4.08 31.00 27.47
N ALA A 544 4.53 29.97 28.20
CA ALA A 544 4.49 29.99 29.65
C ALA A 544 5.63 30.84 30.24
N ARG A 545 5.33 31.52 31.36
CA ARG A 545 6.35 32.26 32.11
C ARG A 545 7.34 31.29 32.77
N VAL A 546 8.62 31.55 32.54
CA VAL A 546 9.77 30.80 33.05
C VAL A 546 10.40 31.59 34.20
N TYR A 547 10.66 30.94 35.33
CA TYR A 547 11.17 31.59 36.55
C TYR A 547 12.66 31.32 36.85
N TRP A 548 13.33 30.48 36.06
CA TRP A 548 14.78 30.31 36.12
C TRP A 548 15.52 31.66 35.97
N ASP A 549 16.35 31.97 36.96
CA ASP A 549 17.03 33.27 37.13
C ASP A 549 18.52 33.10 37.48
N TYR A 550 19.26 34.21 37.58
CA TYR A 550 20.69 34.26 37.88
C TYR A 550 21.07 33.67 39.25
N PHE A 551 20.13 33.60 40.19
CA PHE A 551 20.35 32.88 41.45
C PHE A 551 20.62 31.38 41.20
N ASP A 552 19.78 30.75 40.37
CA ASP A 552 19.95 29.34 40.01
C ASP A 552 21.20 29.13 39.16
N VAL A 553 21.54 30.10 38.30
CA VAL A 553 22.79 30.10 37.52
C VAL A 553 24.01 30.11 38.42
N THR A 554 24.04 30.94 39.45
CA THR A 554 25.16 31.01 40.40
C THR A 554 25.37 29.66 41.11
N TYR A 555 24.28 28.99 41.45
CA TYR A 555 24.35 27.64 42.02
C TYR A 555 24.83 26.59 41.00
N ALA A 556 24.41 26.70 39.74
CA ALA A 556 24.89 25.85 38.66
C ALA A 556 26.39 26.03 38.39
N ASP A 557 26.93 27.26 38.45
CA ASP A 557 28.37 27.51 38.34
C ASP A 557 29.15 26.86 39.50
N MET A 558 28.67 26.98 40.75
CA MET A 558 29.27 26.28 41.89
C MET A 558 29.29 24.76 41.69
N LEU A 559 28.22 24.17 41.15
CA LEU A 559 28.16 22.75 40.83
C LEU A 559 29.13 22.38 39.69
N ALA A 560 29.30 23.24 38.69
CA ALA A 560 30.24 23.03 37.60
C ALA A 560 31.69 22.97 38.10
N ASP A 561 32.07 23.83 39.05
CA ASP A 561 33.39 23.80 39.69
C ASP A 561 33.63 22.48 40.44
N LYS A 562 32.62 22.02 41.20
CA LYS A 562 32.67 20.71 41.88
C LYS A 562 32.83 19.56 40.89
N VAL A 563 32.05 19.53 39.80
CA VAL A 563 32.14 18.49 38.77
C VAL A 563 33.51 18.50 38.08
N THR A 564 34.08 19.69 37.84
CA THR A 564 35.42 19.86 37.25
C THR A 564 36.50 19.26 38.15
N SER A 565 36.37 19.43 39.47
CA SER A 565 37.29 18.85 40.46
C SER A 565 37.27 17.30 40.47
N LEU A 566 36.19 16.69 39.99
CA LEU A 566 36.01 15.23 39.90
C LEU A 566 36.48 14.65 38.57
N SER A 567 37.29 15.39 37.80
CA SER A 567 37.74 14.95 36.48
C SER A 567 38.60 13.67 36.49
N GLY A 568 39.37 13.46 37.55
CA GLY A 568 40.15 12.24 37.79
C GLY A 568 39.49 11.19 38.67
N ALA A 569 38.23 11.39 39.10
CA ALA A 569 37.56 10.54 40.06
C ALA A 569 37.02 9.23 39.44
N SER A 570 36.99 8.17 40.24
CA SER A 570 36.40 6.88 39.86
C SER A 570 34.89 6.99 39.64
N SER A 571 34.31 6.03 38.90
CA SER A 571 32.85 5.94 38.68
C SER A 571 32.04 5.95 39.98
N ALA A 572 32.52 5.26 41.01
CA ALA A 572 31.87 5.19 42.31
C ALA A 572 31.92 6.54 43.04
N GLU A 573 33.06 7.25 43.02
CA GLU A 573 33.19 8.58 43.64
C GLU A 573 32.30 9.62 42.94
N ARG A 574 32.24 9.57 41.60
CA ARG A 574 31.35 10.43 40.80
C ARG A 574 29.88 10.16 41.13
N ALA A 575 29.50 8.89 41.25
CA ALA A 575 28.15 8.50 41.67
C ALA A 575 27.85 8.90 43.13
N ASP A 576 28.83 8.86 44.03
CA ASP A 576 28.66 9.26 45.43
C ASP A 576 28.40 10.76 45.57
N PHE A 577 29.11 11.59 44.79
CA PHE A 577 28.86 13.02 44.70
C PHE A 577 27.44 13.33 44.25
N VAL A 578 27.01 12.76 43.11
CA VAL A 578 25.67 13.00 42.54
C VAL A 578 24.58 12.52 43.50
N TYR A 579 24.78 11.35 44.11
CA TYR A 579 23.85 10.79 45.09
C TYR A 579 23.66 11.72 46.29
N THR A 580 24.77 12.24 46.83
CA THR A 580 24.76 13.13 47.99
C THR A 580 24.07 14.46 47.67
N GLU A 581 24.37 15.07 46.53
CA GLU A 581 23.73 16.32 46.10
C GLU A 581 22.22 16.14 45.88
N LEU A 582 21.78 15.14 45.11
CA LEU A 582 20.34 14.90 44.88
C LEU A 582 19.59 14.55 46.18
N ARG A 583 20.22 13.81 47.09
CA ARG A 583 19.63 13.47 48.39
C ARG A 583 19.49 14.72 49.27
N SER A 584 20.43 15.66 49.18
CA SER A 584 20.35 16.94 49.91
C SER A 584 19.15 17.80 49.48
N TYR A 585 18.62 17.58 48.26
CA TYR A 585 17.42 18.24 47.76
C TYR A 585 16.12 17.59 48.27
N GLY A 586 16.21 16.50 49.04
CA GLY A 586 15.05 15.76 49.55
C GLY A 586 14.45 14.77 48.55
N LEU A 587 15.18 14.41 47.49
CA LEU A 587 14.72 13.46 46.48
C LEU A 587 14.97 12.00 46.88
N GLU A 588 14.17 11.09 46.34
CA GLU A 588 14.42 9.65 46.44
C GLU A 588 15.47 9.23 45.42
N VAL A 589 16.70 9.02 45.88
CA VAL A 589 17.87 8.75 45.04
C VAL A 589 18.32 7.31 45.16
N ASN A 590 18.68 6.72 44.02
CA ASN A 590 19.14 5.35 43.91
C ASN A 590 20.38 5.27 43.00
N ARG A 591 21.14 4.19 43.18
CA ARG A 591 22.30 3.85 42.35
C ARG A 591 22.00 2.57 41.58
N GLN A 592 22.57 2.46 40.38
CA GLN A 592 22.50 1.25 39.57
C GLN A 592 23.89 0.94 39.06
N ASP A 593 24.46 -0.19 39.49
CA ASP A 593 25.68 -0.69 38.90
C ASP A 593 25.36 -1.47 37.62
N TYR A 594 26.21 -1.31 36.62
CA TYR A 594 26.11 -2.05 35.37
C TYR A 594 27.48 -2.51 34.87
N ARG A 595 27.47 -3.62 34.15
CA ARG A 595 28.64 -4.24 33.55
C ARG A 595 28.25 -4.92 32.24
N TYR A 596 29.03 -4.68 31.20
CA TYR A 596 28.97 -5.47 29.98
C TYR A 596 29.91 -6.67 30.07
N ASP A 597 29.45 -7.82 29.56
CA ASP A 597 30.26 -9.02 29.45
C ASP A 597 31.37 -8.80 28.42
N ASP A 598 32.57 -9.31 28.72
CA ASP A 598 33.71 -9.30 27.81
C ASP A 598 33.44 -10.32 26.70
N ASP A 599 33.11 -9.84 25.49
CA ASP A 599 32.71 -10.68 24.35
C ASP A 599 33.94 -11.31 23.68
N GLY A 600 34.72 -12.09 24.44
CA GLY A 600 35.68 -13.11 23.96
C GLY A 600 36.78 -12.66 22.98
N SER A 601 36.84 -11.40 22.57
CA SER A 601 37.92 -10.86 21.76
C SER A 601 39.09 -10.57 22.68
N HIS A 602 40.21 -11.25 22.47
CA HIS A 602 41.45 -11.16 23.24
C HIS A 602 42.14 -9.77 23.28
N SER A 603 41.43 -8.67 23.06
CA SER A 603 41.90 -7.32 23.31
C SER A 603 41.67 -6.95 24.77
N HIS A 604 42.74 -6.58 25.46
CA HIS A 604 42.82 -6.13 26.85
C HIS A 604 42.05 -4.82 27.16
N GLU A 605 40.84 -4.61 26.62
CA GLU A 605 39.99 -3.51 27.04
C GLU A 605 39.17 -3.93 28.27
N PRO A 606 39.20 -3.16 29.37
CA PRO A 606 38.43 -3.49 30.55
C PRO A 606 36.93 -3.53 30.22
N ALA A 607 36.22 -4.52 30.75
CA ALA A 607 34.76 -4.60 30.68
C ALA A 607 34.14 -3.22 30.96
N LEU A 608 33.32 -2.70 30.04
CA LEU A 608 32.62 -1.43 30.22
C LEU A 608 31.69 -1.57 31.44
N SER A 609 32.08 -0.96 32.55
CA SER A 609 31.31 -0.91 33.79
C SER A 609 31.23 0.51 34.33
N GLY A 610 30.17 0.77 35.09
CA GLY A 610 29.96 2.07 35.72
C GLY A 610 28.77 2.04 36.66
N THR A 611 28.55 3.17 37.33
CA THR A 611 27.46 3.35 38.30
C THR A 611 26.61 4.54 37.87
N ASN A 612 25.35 4.28 37.52
CA ASN A 612 24.38 5.33 37.23
C ASN A 612 23.75 5.83 38.53
N VAL A 613 23.36 7.11 38.57
CA VAL A 613 22.57 7.67 39.67
C VAL A 613 21.29 8.24 39.10
N TYR A 614 20.18 7.89 39.72
CA TYR A 614 18.88 8.41 39.33
C TYR A 614 18.04 8.80 40.54
N ALA A 615 17.19 9.80 40.35
CA ALA A 615 16.27 10.28 41.37
C ALA A 615 14.90 10.56 40.78
N ARG A 616 13.85 10.23 41.55
CA ARG A 616 12.47 10.58 41.22
C ARG A 616 12.00 11.75 42.07
N SER A 617 11.41 12.74 41.42
CA SER A 617 10.69 13.84 42.05
C SER A 617 9.20 13.64 41.81
N ALA A 618 8.49 13.22 42.86
CA ALA A 618 7.04 13.06 42.82
C ALA A 618 6.35 14.43 42.79
N THR A 619 5.46 14.64 41.83
CA THR A 619 4.74 15.90 41.68
C THR A 619 3.49 15.90 42.58
N PRO A 620 3.29 16.89 43.47
CA PRO A 620 2.26 16.81 44.53
C PRO A 620 0.80 16.71 44.06
N ARG A 621 0.53 17.04 42.79
CA ARG A 621 -0.84 17.18 42.25
C ARG A 621 -1.32 15.97 41.46
N ILE A 622 -0.52 14.91 41.35
CA ILE A 622 -0.82 13.74 40.52
C ILE A 622 -0.52 12.43 41.26
N ASP A 623 -0.99 11.32 40.70
CA ASP A 623 -0.82 9.97 41.25
C ASP A 623 0.53 9.31 40.88
N GLY A 624 1.42 10.05 40.21
CA GLY A 624 2.76 9.60 39.84
C GLY A 624 2.81 8.55 38.73
N ARG A 625 1.72 8.36 37.97
CA ARG A 625 1.68 7.36 36.88
C ARG A 625 2.42 7.79 35.62
N GLU A 626 2.64 9.09 35.42
CA GLU A 626 3.24 9.65 34.21
C GLU A 626 4.51 10.42 34.55
N ALA A 627 5.53 10.33 33.69
CA ALA A 627 6.81 10.97 33.95
C ALA A 627 7.48 11.59 32.71
N VAL A 628 8.33 12.59 32.97
CA VAL A 628 9.29 13.18 32.03
C VAL A 628 10.70 12.90 32.54
N VAL A 629 11.59 12.43 31.66
CA VAL A 629 12.98 12.13 32.01
C VAL A 629 13.91 13.28 31.60
N LEU A 630 14.73 13.73 32.54
CA LEU A 630 15.82 14.67 32.32
C LEU A 630 17.14 13.94 32.57
N THR A 631 18.03 13.89 31.58
CA THR A 631 19.26 13.11 31.70
C THR A 631 20.49 13.84 31.21
N ALA A 632 21.64 13.56 31.82
CA ALA A 632 22.95 13.93 31.30
C ALA A 632 23.88 12.72 31.42
N SER A 633 24.63 12.48 30.35
CA SER A 633 25.75 11.55 30.36
C SER A 633 26.97 12.25 30.94
N TRP A 634 27.73 11.59 31.81
CA TRP A 634 28.93 12.16 32.42
C TRP A 634 29.99 12.43 31.37
N ARG A 635 29.99 11.61 30.31
CA ARG A 635 30.82 11.78 29.12
C ARG A 635 30.01 12.41 27.99
N SER A 636 30.59 13.44 27.40
CA SER A 636 30.10 14.10 26.19
C SER A 636 30.55 13.34 24.95
N ARG A 637 29.80 13.47 23.85
CA ARG A 637 30.27 13.02 22.52
C ARG A 637 31.52 13.76 22.05
N TRP A 638 31.77 14.95 22.61
CA TRP A 638 32.84 15.83 22.16
C TRP A 638 34.19 15.34 22.64
N GLN A 639 35.12 15.17 21.70
CA GLN A 639 36.49 14.70 21.98
C GLN A 639 37.51 15.84 22.17
N GLY A 640 37.04 17.10 22.21
CA GLY A 640 37.91 18.28 22.41
C GLY A 640 38.31 19.00 21.11
N GLU A 641 37.80 18.58 19.96
CA GLU A 641 38.04 19.27 18.68
C GLU A 641 37.53 20.72 18.74
N ASN A 642 38.37 21.68 18.36
CA ASN A 642 38.06 23.11 18.37
C ASN A 642 37.66 23.67 19.74
N ASP A 643 38.23 23.15 20.83
CA ASP A 643 38.06 23.73 22.16
C ASP A 643 38.66 25.14 22.20
N PRO A 644 37.84 26.20 22.34
CA PRO A 644 38.35 27.57 22.45
C PRO A 644 39.12 27.81 23.75
N PHE A 645 39.03 26.88 24.71
CA PHE A 645 39.69 26.95 26.02
C PHE A 645 40.76 25.87 26.21
N ALA A 646 41.16 25.16 25.15
CA ALA A 646 42.23 24.17 25.26
C ALA A 646 43.56 24.87 25.59
N PRO A 647 44.35 24.36 26.55
CA PRO A 647 45.70 24.86 26.81
C PRO A 647 46.54 24.76 25.53
N ALA A 648 47.23 25.84 25.15
CA ALA A 648 48.04 25.89 23.92
C ALA A 648 49.15 24.82 23.85
N GLU A 649 49.53 24.23 25.00
CA GLU A 649 50.55 23.19 25.13
C GLU A 649 50.03 21.75 24.87
N ASN A 650 48.70 21.53 24.84
CA ASN A 650 48.09 20.19 24.71
C ASN A 650 47.56 19.86 23.30
N LEU A 651 47.94 20.63 22.28
CA LEU A 651 47.57 20.35 20.88
C LEU A 651 48.22 19.07 20.32
N THR A 652 49.23 18.50 20.99
CA THR A 652 50.02 17.36 20.49
C THR A 652 49.93 16.06 21.29
N ASP A 653 49.42 16.07 22.52
CA ASP A 653 49.28 14.84 23.34
C ASP A 653 47.88 14.23 23.22
N ALA A 654 47.59 13.68 22.05
CA ALA A 654 46.40 12.85 21.78
C ALA A 654 46.40 11.51 22.56
N GLY A 655 47.28 11.33 23.55
CA GLY A 655 47.51 10.09 24.29
C GLY A 655 46.84 10.00 25.67
N SER A 656 46.31 11.09 26.24
CA SER A 656 45.66 11.08 27.56
C SER A 656 44.15 11.37 27.54
N ILE A 657 43.54 11.41 26.36
CA ILE A 657 42.09 11.58 26.21
C ILE A 657 41.46 10.21 26.41
N ASP A 658 40.65 10.05 27.46
CA ASP A 658 39.76 8.90 27.62
C ASP A 658 38.95 8.75 26.32
N ALA A 659 39.05 7.60 25.66
CA ALA A 659 38.37 7.32 24.38
C ALA A 659 36.84 7.51 24.47
N ARG A 660 36.29 7.60 25.68
CA ARG A 660 34.87 7.86 25.97
C ARG A 660 34.45 9.33 25.87
N GLY A 661 35.37 10.28 25.64
CA GLY A 661 35.06 11.70 25.44
C GLY A 661 35.30 12.59 26.67
N ARG A 662 35.19 13.92 26.47
CA ARG A 662 35.37 14.91 27.53
C ARG A 662 34.23 14.86 28.54
N ILE A 663 34.46 15.42 29.72
CA ILE A 663 33.45 15.47 30.77
C ILE A 663 32.38 16.50 30.39
N ASN A 664 31.12 16.10 30.53
CA ASN A 664 29.95 16.94 30.31
C ASN A 664 29.68 17.83 31.54
N VAL A 665 30.65 18.69 31.88
CA VAL A 665 30.67 19.43 33.15
C VAL A 665 29.39 20.24 33.35
N ARG A 666 29.05 21.10 32.37
CA ARG A 666 27.86 21.96 32.48
C ARG A 666 26.56 21.21 32.21
N GLY A 667 26.56 20.11 31.47
CA GLY A 667 25.37 19.26 31.35
C GLY A 667 24.97 18.64 32.68
N ILE A 668 25.93 18.07 33.42
CA ILE A 668 25.69 17.49 34.75
C ILE A 668 25.26 18.59 35.73
N ALA A 669 25.97 19.71 35.77
CA ALA A 669 25.64 20.83 36.66
C ALA A 669 24.24 21.40 36.34
N SER A 670 23.86 21.49 35.06
CA SER A 670 22.51 21.91 34.65
C SER A 670 21.45 20.96 35.19
N ILE A 671 21.62 19.64 35.05
CA ILE A 671 20.66 18.65 35.55
C ILE A 671 20.53 18.70 37.07
N LEU A 672 21.65 18.82 37.81
CA LEU A 672 21.63 18.94 39.28
C LEU A 672 20.92 20.22 39.74
N ALA A 673 21.26 21.37 39.14
CA ALA A 673 20.64 22.65 39.47
C ALA A 673 19.14 22.67 39.11
N LEU A 674 18.78 22.11 37.94
CA LEU A 674 17.38 21.93 37.53
C LEU A 674 16.63 20.94 38.44
N ALA A 675 17.29 19.90 38.95
CA ALA A 675 16.67 18.97 39.88
C ALA A 675 16.25 19.67 41.18
N ARG A 676 17.13 20.50 41.74
CA ARG A 676 16.81 21.34 42.89
C ARG A 676 15.68 22.33 42.58
N TYR A 677 15.72 23.00 41.43
CA TYR A 677 14.74 24.02 41.07
C TYR A 677 13.36 23.41 40.76
N LEU A 678 13.29 22.45 39.82
CA LEU A 678 12.04 21.89 39.31
C LEU A 678 11.29 21.06 40.34
N SER A 679 11.99 20.40 41.27
CA SER A 679 11.35 19.62 42.36
C SER A 679 10.54 20.50 43.31
N THR A 680 10.83 21.81 43.38
CA THR A 680 10.04 22.76 44.19
C THR A 680 8.81 23.31 43.45
N GLN A 681 8.66 23.02 42.16
CA GLN A 681 7.61 23.60 41.32
C GLN A 681 6.29 22.82 41.41
N ALA A 682 5.32 23.37 42.14
CA ALA A 682 4.02 22.72 42.38
C ALA A 682 3.05 22.71 41.17
N HIS A 683 3.39 23.38 40.05
CA HIS A 683 2.51 23.55 38.90
C HIS A 683 2.69 22.50 37.80
N LEU A 684 3.61 21.55 38.00
CA LEU A 684 3.80 20.43 37.09
C LEU A 684 2.66 19.41 37.26
N SER A 685 2.46 18.59 36.24
CA SER A 685 1.42 17.57 36.11
C SER A 685 1.99 16.20 35.71
N LYS A 686 3.32 16.04 35.74
CA LYS A 686 4.04 14.79 35.53
C LYS A 686 5.18 14.68 36.54
N ASP A 687 5.55 13.47 36.91
CA ASP A 687 6.73 13.23 37.73
C ASP A 687 7.99 13.52 36.92
N LEU A 688 9.04 13.96 37.60
CA LEU A 688 10.34 14.15 36.98
C LEU A 688 11.29 13.05 37.41
N ILE A 689 11.97 12.45 36.44
CA ILE A 689 13.02 11.48 36.69
C ILE A 689 14.33 12.07 36.20
N PHE A 690 15.27 12.24 37.13
CA PHE A 690 16.62 12.73 36.83
C PHE A 690 17.56 11.54 36.73
N VAL A 691 18.31 11.43 35.64
CA VAL A 691 19.26 10.33 35.42
C VAL A 691 20.62 10.90 35.00
N ILE A 692 21.64 10.69 35.84
CA ILE A 692 23.04 10.99 35.51
C ILE A 692 23.76 9.66 35.28
N SER A 693 24.18 9.43 34.04
CA SER A 693 24.83 8.18 33.63
C SER A 693 26.34 8.36 33.54
N ASP A 694 27.13 7.34 33.91
CA ASP A 694 28.59 7.44 34.05
C ASP A 694 29.36 7.44 32.70
N GLY A 695 28.77 6.78 31.70
CA GLY A 695 29.29 6.69 30.33
C GLY A 695 28.68 7.73 29.38
N HIS A 696 28.92 7.59 28.07
CA HIS A 696 28.19 8.39 27.08
C HIS A 696 26.84 7.73 26.71
N LEU A 697 26.86 6.46 26.27
CA LEU A 697 25.67 5.71 25.83
C LEU A 697 25.39 4.49 26.71
N GLU A 698 26.44 3.84 27.19
CA GLU A 698 26.44 2.57 27.90
C GLU A 698 25.64 2.62 29.21
N GLY A 699 25.77 3.70 29.97
CA GLY A 699 25.07 3.88 31.24
C GLY A 699 23.58 4.14 31.04
N ILE A 700 23.20 5.01 30.09
CA ILE A 700 21.79 5.26 29.82
C ILE A 700 21.09 4.03 29.22
N HIS A 701 21.81 3.22 28.42
CA HIS A 701 21.30 1.94 27.93
C HIS A 701 20.98 1.03 29.11
N ALA A 702 21.92 0.84 30.05
CA ALA A 702 21.71 0.01 31.24
C ALA A 702 20.53 0.45 32.10
N TRP A 703 20.40 1.76 32.30
CA TRP A 703 19.27 2.31 33.05
C TRP A 703 17.95 2.09 32.30
N SER A 704 17.89 2.43 31.01
CA SER A 704 16.66 2.29 30.21
C SER A 704 16.21 0.84 30.04
N SER A 705 17.14 -0.09 29.77
CA SER A 705 16.86 -1.51 29.65
C SER A 705 16.27 -2.09 30.93
N ALA A 706 16.81 -1.71 32.10
CA ALA A 706 16.28 -2.14 33.40
C ALA A 706 14.93 -1.47 33.71
N TYR A 707 14.75 -0.18 33.40
CA TYR A 707 13.52 0.56 33.65
C TYR A 707 12.34 0.03 32.83
N PHE A 708 12.54 -0.26 31.53
CA PHE A 708 11.50 -0.75 30.62
C PHE A 708 11.40 -2.29 30.57
N GLY A 709 12.20 -3.02 31.36
CA GLY A 709 12.15 -4.48 31.44
C GLY A 709 12.57 -5.19 30.15
N SER A 710 13.57 -4.66 29.43
CA SER A 710 14.09 -5.22 28.18
C SER A 710 15.53 -5.73 28.36
N PRO A 711 15.72 -6.94 28.92
CA PRO A 711 17.04 -7.50 29.14
C PRO A 711 17.76 -7.75 27.81
N THR A 712 18.99 -7.28 27.70
CA THR A 712 19.86 -7.46 26.54
C THR A 712 20.96 -8.47 26.83
N ASN A 713 21.26 -9.34 25.87
CA ASN A 713 22.34 -10.32 26.00
C ASN A 713 23.69 -9.59 26.17
N GLY A 714 24.46 -9.96 27.19
CA GLY A 714 25.77 -9.36 27.48
C GLY A 714 25.73 -8.11 28.37
N LEU A 715 24.56 -7.69 28.85
CA LEU A 715 24.42 -6.59 29.81
C LEU A 715 23.90 -7.11 31.16
N GLN A 716 24.70 -6.90 32.20
CA GLN A 716 24.33 -7.15 33.60
C GLN A 716 24.12 -5.80 34.27
N ALA A 717 22.88 -5.50 34.67
CA ALA A 717 22.54 -4.24 35.33
C ALA A 717 21.59 -4.49 36.50
N ASP A 718 21.78 -3.75 37.59
CA ASP A 718 20.89 -3.83 38.74
C ASP A 718 19.46 -3.38 38.38
N PRO A 719 18.42 -3.97 39.02
CA PRO A 719 17.05 -3.56 38.80
C PRO A 719 16.79 -2.14 39.31
N VAL A 720 15.92 -1.41 38.62
CA VAL A 720 15.55 -0.05 39.01
C VAL A 720 14.45 -0.09 40.07
N SER A 721 14.78 0.35 41.30
CA SER A 721 13.90 0.32 42.49
C SER A 721 12.66 1.21 42.41
N ALA A 722 12.67 2.26 41.58
CA ALA A 722 11.58 3.24 41.44
C ALA A 722 10.90 3.19 40.05
N GLY A 723 10.90 2.03 39.40
CA GLY A 723 10.21 1.82 38.12
C GLY A 723 8.68 1.80 38.26
N GLY A 724 7.96 2.20 37.20
CA GLY A 724 6.49 2.05 37.13
C GLY A 724 5.74 3.23 36.54
N SER A 725 6.34 4.42 36.47
CA SER A 725 5.74 5.56 35.77
C SER A 725 5.90 5.39 34.26
N GLN A 726 4.83 5.65 33.53
CA GLN A 726 4.85 5.71 32.08
C GLN A 726 5.61 6.96 31.63
N VAL A 727 6.81 6.78 31.09
CA VAL A 727 7.58 7.89 30.54
C VAL A 727 6.96 8.30 29.20
N TRP A 728 6.75 9.61 29.02
CA TRP A 728 6.19 10.17 27.79
C TRP A 728 7.27 10.82 26.94
N ASN A 729 8.11 11.65 27.58
CA ASN A 729 9.16 12.40 26.92
C ASN A 729 10.47 12.30 27.69
N ALA A 730 11.58 12.34 26.97
CA ALA A 730 12.91 12.44 27.57
C ALA A 730 13.76 13.50 26.86
N ILE A 731 14.59 14.19 27.62
CA ILE A 731 15.56 15.14 27.07
C ILE A 731 16.91 14.92 27.72
N SER A 732 17.93 14.80 26.87
CA SER A 732 19.31 14.61 27.28
C SER A 732 20.12 15.88 27.03
N ILE A 733 20.92 16.32 27.99
CA ILE A 733 21.74 17.53 27.89
C ILE A 733 23.21 17.14 27.75
N ASP A 734 23.81 17.55 26.65
CA ASP A 734 25.25 17.45 26.39
C ASP A 734 25.84 18.87 26.23
N TYR A 735 26.38 19.39 27.32
CA TYR A 735 26.93 20.75 27.43
C TYR A 735 28.31 20.70 28.12
N PRO A 736 29.39 20.44 27.35
CA PRO A 736 30.71 20.18 27.93
C PRO A 736 31.57 21.43 28.19
N SER A 737 31.24 22.57 27.62
CA SER A 737 32.08 23.79 27.63
C SER A 737 31.48 24.92 28.47
N ASP A 738 32.24 25.99 28.69
CA ASP A 738 31.77 27.09 29.53
C ASP A 738 30.63 27.90 28.92
N SER A 739 30.61 28.04 27.61
CA SER A 739 29.61 28.78 26.86
C SER A 739 29.45 28.15 25.49
N PHE A 740 28.39 28.50 24.78
CA PHE A 740 28.11 27.90 23.47
C PHE A 740 27.60 28.92 22.47
N SER A 741 27.78 28.62 21.18
CA SER A 741 27.36 29.48 20.07
C SER A 741 25.99 29.12 19.51
N SER A 742 25.65 27.83 19.48
CA SER A 742 24.39 27.31 18.97
C SER A 742 24.04 25.97 19.62
N LEU A 743 22.76 25.59 19.53
CA LEU A 743 22.28 24.28 19.93
C LEU A 743 22.17 23.35 18.72
N GLU A 744 22.83 22.21 18.78
CA GLU A 744 22.58 21.10 17.87
C GLU A 744 21.54 20.16 18.49
N VAL A 745 20.37 20.03 17.86
CA VAL A 745 19.35 19.08 18.31
C VAL A 745 19.59 17.75 17.60
N GLN A 746 19.88 16.73 18.39
CA GLN A 746 20.07 15.36 17.96
C GLN A 746 18.78 14.58 18.22
N TYR A 747 18.27 13.96 17.17
CA TYR A 747 16.98 13.29 17.20
C TYR A 747 17.00 11.95 16.47
N GLU A 748 18.07 11.63 15.73
CA GLU A 748 18.19 10.37 15.02
C GLU A 748 18.37 9.20 15.99
N GLY A 749 17.38 8.31 16.04
CA GLY A 749 17.44 7.08 16.83
C GLY A 749 18.01 5.88 16.06
N PHE A 750 18.07 4.76 16.75
CA PHE A 750 18.53 3.49 16.18
C PHE A 750 17.65 3.03 15.02
N ASP A 751 18.28 2.39 14.04
CA ASP A 751 17.61 1.77 12.88
C ASP A 751 16.66 2.71 12.11
N GLY A 752 16.90 4.03 12.16
CA GLY A 752 16.10 5.03 11.46
C GLY A 752 14.81 5.44 12.20
N GLN A 753 14.68 5.12 13.48
CA GLN A 753 13.62 5.64 14.34
C GLN A 753 13.77 7.15 14.56
N LEU A 754 12.64 7.84 14.66
CA LEU A 754 12.57 9.29 14.85
C LEU A 754 11.53 9.59 15.92
N PRO A 755 11.72 10.65 16.73
CA PRO A 755 10.72 11.08 17.69
C PRO A 755 9.60 11.82 16.96
N ASN A 756 8.47 11.98 17.64
CA ASN A 756 7.43 12.87 17.18
C ASN A 756 8.01 14.27 16.87
N MET A 757 7.71 14.80 15.67
CA MET A 757 8.26 16.07 15.19
C MET A 757 7.92 17.25 16.12
N ASP A 758 6.81 17.19 16.85
CA ASP A 758 6.39 18.24 17.77
C ASP A 758 7.37 18.43 18.94
N VAL A 759 8.08 17.37 19.36
CA VAL A 759 9.13 17.46 20.38
C VAL A 759 10.30 18.30 19.87
N VAL A 760 10.75 18.04 18.64
CA VAL A 760 11.82 18.81 18.00
C VAL A 760 11.38 20.25 17.77
N ASN A 761 10.18 20.45 17.21
CA ASN A 761 9.63 21.77 16.92
C ASN A 761 9.40 22.61 18.19
N THR A 762 9.04 21.97 19.30
CA THR A 762 8.89 22.62 20.60
C THR A 762 10.21 23.21 21.07
N VAL A 763 11.30 22.44 21.02
CA VAL A 763 12.63 22.95 21.41
C VAL A 763 13.10 24.07 20.48
N VAL A 764 12.89 23.93 19.17
CA VAL A 764 13.23 24.99 18.21
C VAL A 764 12.49 26.30 18.53
N ARG A 765 11.17 26.23 18.76
CA ARG A 765 10.36 27.42 19.09
C ARG A 765 10.74 28.04 20.43
N ILE A 766 11.03 27.21 21.44
CA ILE A 766 11.48 27.69 22.75
C ILE A 766 12.82 28.42 22.60
N ALA A 767 13.80 27.82 21.92
CA ALA A 767 15.12 28.42 21.69
C ALA A 767 15.04 29.79 20.99
N GLU A 768 14.14 29.93 20.02
CA GLU A 768 13.87 31.21 19.35
C GLU A 768 13.22 32.25 20.27
N SER A 769 12.43 31.81 21.25
CA SER A 769 11.70 32.68 22.19
C SER A 769 12.51 33.13 23.42
N VAL A 770 13.56 32.38 23.79
CA VAL A 770 14.45 32.73 24.90
C VAL A 770 15.21 34.01 24.56
N ALA A 771 15.48 34.85 25.58
CA ALA A 771 16.16 36.13 25.42
C ALA A 771 17.45 35.98 24.58
N GLY A 772 17.58 36.78 23.51
CA GLY A 772 18.72 36.72 22.61
C GLY A 772 18.64 35.68 21.48
N GLY A 773 17.55 34.89 21.40
CA GLY A 773 17.23 33.98 20.28
C GLY A 773 18.35 33.00 19.95
N MET A 774 18.38 31.86 20.63
CA MET A 774 19.47 30.87 20.49
C MET A 774 19.41 30.19 19.11
N PRO A 775 20.47 30.23 18.29
CA PRO A 775 20.49 29.53 17.02
C PRO A 775 20.40 28.02 17.25
N VAL A 776 19.48 27.38 16.53
CA VAL A 776 19.36 25.92 16.51
C VAL A 776 19.83 25.41 15.15
N ASP A 777 20.65 24.37 15.17
CA ASP A 777 21.21 23.73 13.99
C ASP A 777 20.95 22.21 14.02
N PHE A 778 20.87 21.60 12.83
CA PHE A 778 20.78 20.15 12.65
C PHE A 778 22.08 19.67 11.98
N GLY A 779 23.14 19.60 12.78
CA GLY A 779 24.50 19.24 12.35
C GLY A 779 25.43 20.45 12.08
N HIS A 780 26.68 20.15 11.77
CA HIS A 780 27.72 21.17 11.63
C HIS A 780 27.56 22.00 10.35
N LYS A 781 27.49 23.32 10.49
CA LYS A 781 27.66 24.27 9.37
C LYS A 781 29.12 24.27 8.96
N SER A 782 29.44 23.63 7.83
CA SER A 782 30.77 23.78 7.23
C SER A 782 31.00 25.23 6.81
N ALA A 783 32.17 25.78 7.15
CA ALA A 783 32.57 27.12 6.73
C ALA A 783 32.76 27.24 5.20
N LYS A 784 32.96 26.10 4.49
CA LYS A 784 33.13 26.06 3.03
C LYS A 784 31.92 25.43 2.35
N SER A 785 31.34 26.15 1.39
CA SER A 785 30.20 25.71 0.60
C SER A 785 30.66 24.98 -0.66
N LEU A 786 30.22 23.74 -0.81
CA LEU A 786 30.65 22.84 -1.90
C LEU A 786 29.93 23.12 -3.22
N LEU A 787 28.72 23.72 -3.17
CA LEU A 787 27.94 24.03 -4.37
C LEU A 787 28.06 25.50 -4.77
N LYS A 788 28.07 26.42 -3.79
CA LYS A 788 28.13 27.86 -4.05
C LYS A 788 29.42 28.29 -4.72
N GLU A 789 30.57 27.89 -4.19
CA GLU A 789 31.86 28.31 -4.74
C GLU A 789 32.06 27.89 -6.21
N PRO A 790 31.84 26.63 -6.63
CA PRO A 790 32.00 26.27 -8.04
C PRO A 790 30.99 26.97 -8.95
N VAL A 791 29.73 27.13 -8.53
CA VAL A 791 28.71 27.84 -9.31
C VAL A 791 29.07 29.32 -9.45
N GLN A 792 29.61 29.93 -8.40
CA GLN A 792 30.07 31.31 -8.42
C GLN A 792 31.30 31.48 -9.32
N ARG A 793 32.30 30.59 -9.23
CA ARG A 793 33.45 30.57 -10.15
C ARG A 793 33.04 30.40 -11.61
N LEU A 794 32.06 29.54 -11.89
CA LEU A 794 31.51 29.36 -13.24
C LEU A 794 30.80 30.62 -13.73
N ALA A 795 29.98 31.23 -12.87
CA ALA A 795 29.26 32.46 -13.22
C ALA A 795 30.25 33.61 -13.50
N ASP A 796 31.28 33.74 -12.67
CA ASP A 796 32.37 34.70 -12.87
C ASP A 796 33.15 34.43 -14.17
N GLN A 797 33.40 33.16 -14.51
CA GLN A 797 34.06 32.74 -15.75
C GLN A 797 33.26 33.14 -17.02
N TYR A 798 31.94 33.19 -16.94
CA TYR A 798 31.06 33.62 -18.03
C TYR A 798 30.61 35.10 -17.91
N GLY A 799 31.19 35.86 -16.98
CA GLY A 799 30.87 37.29 -16.78
C GLY A 799 29.47 37.56 -16.22
N VAL A 800 28.82 36.56 -15.60
CA VAL A 800 27.47 36.66 -15.02
C VAL A 800 27.58 36.72 -13.51
N ARG A 801 27.10 37.80 -12.88
CA ARG A 801 27.03 37.88 -11.40
C ARG A 801 25.76 37.19 -10.91
N LEU A 802 25.89 36.21 -10.01
CA LEU A 802 24.72 35.57 -9.39
C LEU A 802 23.90 36.61 -8.60
N ARG A 803 22.56 36.54 -8.73
CA ARG A 803 21.65 37.29 -7.86
C ARG A 803 21.78 36.79 -6.43
N ALA A 804 21.73 37.71 -5.47
CA ALA A 804 21.76 37.41 -4.04
C ALA A 804 20.69 36.37 -3.63
N ASP A 805 19.50 36.43 -4.24
CA ASP A 805 18.42 35.47 -3.99
C ASP A 805 18.80 34.03 -4.39
N VAL A 806 19.52 33.87 -5.51
CA VAL A 806 19.95 32.55 -5.99
C VAL A 806 21.08 32.02 -5.13
N GLU A 807 21.98 32.90 -4.70
CA GLU A 807 23.07 32.58 -3.78
C GLU A 807 22.55 32.10 -2.42
N TYR A 808 21.52 32.78 -1.89
CA TYR A 808 20.83 32.40 -0.65
C TYR A 808 20.11 31.05 -0.77
N GLU A 809 19.37 30.82 -1.85
CA GLU A 809 18.67 29.56 -2.10
C GLU A 809 19.63 28.38 -2.31
N LEU A 810 20.77 28.62 -2.97
CA LEU A 810 21.80 27.59 -3.16
C LEU A 810 22.42 27.17 -1.83
N GLY A 811 22.68 28.13 -0.94
CA GLY A 811 23.12 27.84 0.43
C GLY A 811 22.09 27.05 1.23
N ASN A 812 20.81 27.43 1.15
CA ASN A 812 19.72 26.71 1.83
C ASN A 812 19.52 25.30 1.28
N TYR A 813 19.64 25.11 -0.03
CA TYR A 813 19.60 23.80 -0.65
C TYR A 813 20.77 22.93 -0.20
N GLU A 814 22.00 23.46 -0.21
CA GLU A 814 23.18 22.73 0.26
C GLU A 814 23.04 22.31 1.72
N ASN A 815 22.58 23.21 2.58
CA ASN A 815 22.32 22.91 3.99
C ASN A 815 21.22 21.84 4.14
N GLY A 816 20.14 21.93 3.34
CA GLY A 816 19.08 20.92 3.31
C GLY A 816 19.57 19.54 2.85
N VAL A 817 20.42 19.49 1.82
CA VAL A 817 21.06 18.25 1.36
C VAL A 817 21.97 17.68 2.45
N ARG A 818 22.77 18.52 3.11
CA ARG A 818 23.69 18.07 4.18
C ARG A 818 22.92 17.51 5.39
N ALA A 819 21.87 18.20 5.83
CA ALA A 819 21.00 17.72 6.91
C ALA A 819 20.33 16.40 6.53
N ALA A 820 19.79 16.30 5.31
CA ALA A 820 19.21 15.08 4.80
C ALA A 820 20.21 13.91 4.73
N LEU A 821 21.42 14.16 4.24
CA LEU A 821 22.48 13.14 4.15
C LEU A 821 22.98 12.71 5.53
N ARG A 822 23.06 13.63 6.51
CA ARG A 822 23.38 13.30 7.91
C ARG A 822 22.34 12.34 8.49
N GLN A 823 21.05 12.70 8.39
CA GLN A 823 19.96 11.88 8.90
C GLN A 823 19.91 10.50 8.20
N VAL A 824 20.07 10.48 6.86
CA VAL A 824 20.18 9.23 6.08
C VAL A 824 21.42 8.43 6.48
N GLY A 825 22.54 9.07 6.79
CA GLY A 825 23.77 8.44 7.26
C GLY A 825 23.54 7.62 8.54
N PHE A 826 22.97 8.25 9.58
CA PHE A 826 22.59 7.56 10.83
C PHE A 826 21.59 6.43 10.57
N GLY A 827 20.62 6.65 9.68
CA GLY A 827 19.67 5.61 9.29
C GLY A 827 20.34 4.42 8.58
N VAL A 828 21.30 4.65 7.70
CA VAL A 828 22.04 3.57 6.99
C VAL A 828 22.95 2.80 7.94
N THR A 829 23.64 3.48 8.86
CA THR A 829 24.49 2.80 9.86
C THR A 829 23.66 2.13 10.95
N GLY A 830 22.42 2.59 11.17
CA GLY A 830 21.53 2.14 12.24
C GLY A 830 21.94 2.66 13.62
N GLN A 831 22.85 3.63 13.67
CA GLN A 831 23.34 4.24 14.90
C GLN A 831 22.40 5.35 15.37
N ALA A 832 22.26 5.50 16.69
CA ALA A 832 21.65 6.69 17.26
C ALA A 832 22.67 7.84 17.31
N SER A 833 22.18 9.06 17.17
CA SER A 833 23.01 10.26 17.26
C SER A 833 23.40 10.64 18.70
N GLY A 834 22.69 10.10 19.71
CA GLY A 834 22.99 10.30 21.13
C GLY A 834 22.12 9.44 22.08
N PRO A 835 22.20 9.69 23.40
CA PRO A 835 21.50 8.95 24.46
C PRO A 835 19.99 8.77 24.26
N HIS A 836 19.32 9.72 23.60
CA HIS A 836 17.88 9.67 23.35
C HIS A 836 17.43 8.45 22.54
N GLY A 837 18.32 7.85 21.73
CA GLY A 837 17.98 6.70 20.88
C GLY A 837 17.48 5.49 21.66
N PHE A 838 17.91 5.30 22.91
CA PHE A 838 17.43 4.19 23.75
C PHE A 838 15.98 4.38 24.21
N PHE A 839 15.55 5.62 24.44
CA PHE A 839 14.17 5.93 24.79
C PHE A 839 13.21 5.70 23.61
N GLN A 840 13.63 6.06 22.39
CA GLN A 840 12.80 5.91 21.20
C GLN A 840 12.43 4.44 20.90
N ARG A 841 13.33 3.49 21.22
CA ARG A 841 13.05 2.04 21.13
C ARG A 841 11.88 1.59 22.00
N HIS A 842 11.61 2.32 23.07
CA HIS A 842 10.51 2.08 24.00
C HIS A 842 9.31 3.00 23.75
N HIS A 843 9.23 3.61 22.56
CA HIS A 843 8.18 4.57 22.17
C HIS A 843 8.09 5.77 23.11
N VAL A 844 9.24 6.22 23.63
CA VAL A 844 9.36 7.48 24.36
C VAL A 844 9.95 8.52 23.43
N ASP A 845 9.24 9.62 23.22
CA ASP A 845 9.71 10.69 22.34
C ASP A 845 10.84 11.45 23.01
N ALA A 846 12.05 11.29 22.49
CA ALA A 846 13.25 11.78 23.12
C ALA A 846 14.21 12.47 22.14
N ILE A 847 14.93 13.47 22.67
CA ILE A 847 15.96 14.22 21.95
C ILE A 847 17.18 14.48 22.84
N THR A 848 18.35 14.66 22.24
CA THR A 848 19.56 15.16 22.91
C THR A 848 19.86 16.57 22.42
N ILE A 849 20.10 17.51 23.34
CA ILE A 849 20.56 18.85 23.03
C ILE A 849 22.07 18.89 23.24
N TYR A 850 22.82 19.13 22.17
CA TYR A 850 24.25 19.34 22.20
C TYR A 850 24.56 20.83 22.09
N ALA A 851 25.20 21.41 23.10
CA ALA A 851 25.62 22.80 23.12
C ALA A 851 27.01 22.94 22.48
N VAL A 852 27.08 23.54 21.29
CA VAL A 852 28.32 23.64 20.50
C VAL A 852 29.33 24.54 21.21
N PRO A 853 30.50 24.00 21.62
CA PRO A 853 31.50 24.76 22.38
C PRO A 853 31.95 26.05 21.69
N ALA A 854 31.86 27.17 22.42
CA ALA A 854 32.32 28.48 21.94
C ALA A 854 32.58 29.43 23.12
N THR A 855 33.15 30.61 22.84
CA THR A 855 33.36 31.66 23.86
C THR A 855 32.08 32.43 24.25
N GLY A 856 30.90 32.00 23.80
CA GLY A 856 29.61 32.66 24.05
C GLY A 856 28.94 33.22 22.79
N PRO A 857 27.66 33.65 22.89
CA PRO A 857 27.11 34.42 24.02
C PRO A 857 26.21 33.65 25.01
N TYR A 858 25.98 32.34 24.82
CA TYR A 858 24.97 31.60 25.59
C TYR A 858 25.60 30.72 26.70
N GLY A 859 24.84 30.49 27.78
CA GLY A 859 25.31 29.81 29.00
C GLY A 859 24.17 29.21 29.85
N PHE A 860 24.41 28.95 31.15
CA PHE A 860 23.42 28.33 32.06
C PHE A 860 22.08 29.05 32.13
N PHE A 861 22.06 30.38 32.07
CA PHE A 861 20.82 31.16 32.05
C PHE A 861 19.91 30.72 30.90
N HIS A 862 20.49 30.54 29.71
CA HIS A 862 19.77 30.18 28.50
C HIS A 862 19.35 28.71 28.52
N MET A 863 20.26 27.82 28.93
CA MET A 863 19.98 26.38 29.05
C MET A 863 18.86 26.09 30.06
N GLY A 864 18.92 26.67 31.26
CA GLY A 864 17.91 26.45 32.29
C GLY A 864 16.52 26.93 31.88
N ARG A 865 16.43 28.11 31.25
CA ARG A 865 15.15 28.63 30.73
C ARG A 865 14.57 27.77 29.61
N LEU A 866 15.42 27.23 28.74
CA LEU A 866 15.00 26.33 27.67
C LEU A 866 14.43 25.03 28.25
N ILE A 867 15.13 24.40 29.20
CA ILE A 867 14.71 23.13 29.78
C ILE A 867 13.47 23.32 30.66
N GLU A 868 13.38 24.37 31.46
CA GLU A 868 12.15 24.69 32.21
C GLU A 868 10.97 24.85 31.24
N SER A 869 11.11 25.67 30.19
CA SER A 869 10.03 25.85 29.22
C SER A 869 9.65 24.54 28.52
N PHE A 870 10.61 23.68 28.22
CA PHE A 870 10.36 22.36 27.62
C PHE A 870 9.57 21.46 28.56
N VAL A 871 10.00 21.35 29.83
CA VAL A 871 9.31 20.56 30.86
C VAL A 871 7.89 21.07 31.05
N ARG A 872 7.67 22.39 31.08
CA ARG A 872 6.33 22.99 31.15
C ARG A 872 5.45 22.59 29.97
N SER A 873 5.98 22.66 28.74
CA SER A 873 5.26 22.24 27.54
C SER A 873 4.88 20.76 27.57
N MET A 874 5.82 19.87 27.95
CA MET A 874 5.55 18.42 28.04
C MET A 874 4.62 18.07 29.20
N SER A 875 4.65 18.84 30.29
CA SER A 875 3.73 18.69 31.41
C SER A 875 2.28 18.91 30.96
N ASN A 876 2.01 19.88 30.08
CA ASN A 876 0.66 20.21 29.61
C ASN A 876 0.00 19.10 28.78
N LEU A 877 0.75 18.13 28.27
CA LEU A 877 0.18 17.02 27.50
C LEU A 877 -0.79 16.22 28.36
N LEU A 878 -2.01 15.99 27.87
CA LEU A 878 -3.00 15.11 28.51
C LEU A 878 -2.99 13.70 27.90
N GLU A 879 -2.35 13.55 26.75
CA GLU A 879 -2.20 12.30 26.03
C GLU A 879 -0.84 12.25 25.35
N ARG A 880 -0.42 11.04 24.97
CA ARG A 880 0.81 10.83 24.20
C ARG A 880 0.69 11.47 22.81
N LEU A 881 1.79 12.01 22.31
CA LEU A 881 1.85 12.61 20.99
C LEU A 881 1.56 11.56 19.90
N HIS A 882 0.46 11.72 19.16
CA HIS A 882 0.04 10.75 18.15
C HIS A 882 -0.51 11.35 16.84
N HIS A 883 -0.71 12.67 16.78
CA HIS A 883 -1.25 13.38 15.60
C HIS A 883 -0.17 13.82 14.59
N SER A 884 1.01 14.22 15.07
CA SER A 884 2.11 14.72 14.22
C SER A 884 2.87 13.59 13.51
N GLN A 885 3.73 13.94 12.54
CA GLN A 885 4.37 12.99 11.63
C GLN A 885 5.48 12.16 12.32
N PHE A 886 5.41 10.83 12.21
CA PHE A 886 6.44 9.90 12.72
C PHE A 886 7.59 9.61 11.73
N PHE A 887 7.42 9.96 10.46
CA PHE A 887 8.45 9.78 9.43
C PHE A 887 8.59 11.06 8.59
N TYR A 888 9.73 11.71 8.75
CA TYR A 888 10.04 12.97 8.09
C TYR A 888 11.55 13.11 7.86
N LEU A 889 11.92 13.98 6.93
CA LEU A 889 13.30 14.38 6.69
C LEU A 889 13.42 15.87 7.02
N LEU A 890 14.17 16.23 8.06
CA LEU A 890 14.39 17.64 8.40
C LEU A 890 15.49 18.21 7.51
N LEU A 891 15.17 19.29 6.79
CA LEU A 891 16.13 20.01 5.96
C LEU A 891 16.76 21.16 6.72
N ASN A 892 15.97 21.80 7.58
CA ASN A 892 16.40 22.86 8.49
C ASN A 892 15.38 22.96 9.64
N PRO A 893 15.66 23.71 10.73
CA PRO A 893 14.75 23.86 11.88
C PRO A 893 13.32 24.30 11.54
N ARG A 894 13.14 24.91 10.35
CA ARG A 894 11.88 25.47 9.90
C ARG A 894 11.23 24.69 8.77
N ARG A 895 11.86 23.64 8.22
CA ARG A 895 11.34 22.89 7.08
C ARG A 895 11.65 21.41 7.13
N PHE A 896 10.66 20.62 6.75
CA PHE A 896 10.74 19.17 6.65
C PHE A 896 10.12 18.66 5.34
N VAL A 897 10.47 17.43 4.96
CA VAL A 897 9.84 16.68 3.86
C VAL A 897 9.03 15.53 4.45
N PRO A 898 7.73 15.39 4.10
CA PRO A 898 6.88 14.30 4.58
C PRO A 898 7.24 12.97 3.91
N ILE A 899 7.00 11.85 4.62
CA ILE A 899 7.24 10.49 4.10
C ILE A 899 6.55 10.20 2.75
N GLY A 900 5.36 10.74 2.52
CA GLY A 900 4.63 10.54 1.26
C GLY A 900 5.41 10.98 0.01
N THR A 901 6.38 11.90 0.17
CA THR A 901 7.27 12.33 -0.89
C THR A 901 8.56 11.52 -0.92
N THR A 902 9.16 11.23 0.24
CA THR A 902 10.45 10.51 0.30
C THR A 902 10.32 9.05 -0.10
N ILE A 903 9.23 8.37 0.31
CA ILE A 903 9.00 6.92 0.08
C ILE A 903 8.94 6.55 -1.42
N LEU A 904 8.68 7.51 -2.30
CA LEU A 904 8.69 7.31 -3.74
C LEU A 904 10.06 6.82 -4.26
N ILE A 905 11.16 7.22 -3.62
CA ILE A 905 12.53 6.83 -4.01
C ILE A 905 12.71 5.30 -3.94
N PRO A 906 12.61 4.63 -2.77
CA PRO A 906 12.74 3.17 -2.66
C PRO A 906 11.58 2.44 -3.34
N LEU A 907 10.38 3.02 -3.42
CA LEU A 907 9.24 2.42 -4.11
C LEU A 907 9.52 2.22 -5.60
N PHE A 908 9.98 3.26 -6.30
CA PHE A 908 10.33 3.17 -7.72
C PHE A 908 11.49 2.21 -7.97
N LEU A 909 12.49 2.18 -7.08
CA LEU A 909 13.58 1.20 -7.15
C LEU A 909 13.07 -0.24 -6.96
N SER A 910 12.21 -0.48 -5.97
CA SER A 910 11.62 -1.81 -5.71
C SER A 910 10.80 -2.32 -6.90
N ILE A 911 9.96 -1.46 -7.50
CA ILE A 911 9.18 -1.80 -8.69
C ILE A 911 10.13 -2.12 -9.87
N SER A 912 11.16 -1.30 -10.07
CA SER A 912 12.15 -1.52 -11.14
C SER A 912 12.90 -2.85 -10.99
N LEU A 913 13.36 -3.17 -9.78
CA LEU A 913 14.04 -4.43 -9.45
C LEU A 913 13.11 -5.63 -9.68
N THR A 914 11.86 -5.56 -9.23
CA THR A 914 10.86 -6.62 -9.37
C THR A 914 10.52 -6.89 -10.83
N ILE A 915 10.26 -5.85 -11.63
CA ILE A 915 9.99 -5.97 -13.06
C ILE A 915 11.22 -6.54 -13.80
N SER A 916 12.44 -6.15 -13.38
CA SER A 916 13.68 -6.70 -13.93
C SER A 916 13.81 -8.20 -13.67
N GLY A 917 13.53 -8.65 -12.44
CA GLY A 917 13.53 -10.07 -12.06
C GLY A 917 12.51 -10.89 -12.86
N LEU A 918 11.26 -10.42 -12.93
CA LEU A 918 10.21 -11.05 -13.73
C LEU A 918 10.60 -11.15 -15.21
N ALA A 919 11.23 -10.13 -15.76
CA ALA A 919 11.64 -10.15 -17.16
C ALA A 919 12.76 -11.15 -17.44
N HIS A 920 13.75 -11.27 -16.55
CA HIS A 920 14.78 -12.29 -16.66
C HIS A 920 14.17 -13.70 -16.53
N TRP A 921 13.20 -13.87 -15.63
CA TRP A 921 12.42 -15.11 -15.49
C TRP A 921 11.69 -15.47 -16.79
N PHE A 922 10.94 -14.54 -17.39
CA PHE A 922 10.22 -14.79 -18.64
C PHE A 922 11.15 -14.98 -19.85
N ALA A 923 12.30 -14.30 -19.88
CA ALA A 923 13.31 -14.52 -20.91
C ALA A 923 13.85 -15.97 -20.89
N GLN A 924 14.07 -16.53 -19.70
CA GLN A 924 14.44 -17.94 -19.55
C GLN A 924 13.32 -18.89 -19.96
N GLU A 925 12.04 -18.54 -19.77
CA GLU A 925 10.94 -19.35 -20.29
C GLU A 925 11.00 -19.48 -21.81
N LYS A 926 11.27 -18.37 -22.49
CA LYS A 926 11.31 -18.34 -23.95
C LYS A 926 12.38 -19.28 -24.49
N VAL A 927 13.58 -19.25 -23.90
CA VAL A 927 14.67 -20.17 -24.24
C VAL A 927 14.30 -21.63 -23.93
N SER A 928 13.71 -21.88 -22.76
CA SER A 928 13.26 -23.23 -22.36
C SER A 928 12.16 -23.78 -23.29
N LYS A 929 11.29 -22.90 -23.80
CA LYS A 929 10.26 -23.27 -24.77
C LYS A 929 10.85 -23.61 -26.14
N GLN A 930 11.80 -22.81 -26.62
CA GLN A 930 12.49 -23.09 -27.89
C GLN A 930 13.21 -24.44 -27.86
N LEU A 931 13.97 -24.73 -26.80
CA LEU A 931 14.65 -26.03 -26.64
C LEU A 931 13.67 -27.22 -26.63
N ARG A 932 12.49 -27.07 -26.00
CA ARG A 932 11.44 -28.10 -26.03
C ARG A 932 10.89 -28.33 -27.43
N GLU A 933 10.72 -27.26 -28.19
CA GLU A 933 10.25 -27.33 -29.58
C GLU A 933 11.33 -27.96 -30.48
N ASP A 934 12.61 -27.65 -30.26
CA ASP A 934 13.74 -28.24 -30.99
C ASP A 934 13.82 -29.76 -30.76
N VAL A 935 13.71 -30.24 -29.51
CA VAL A 935 13.68 -31.68 -29.16
C VAL A 935 12.51 -32.41 -29.82
N LEU A 936 11.33 -31.76 -29.91
CA LEU A 936 10.17 -32.32 -30.62
C LEU A 936 10.35 -32.37 -32.15
N SER A 937 11.11 -31.42 -32.70
CA SER A 937 11.36 -31.30 -34.14
C SER A 937 12.39 -32.31 -34.64
N SER A 938 13.37 -32.69 -33.78
CA SER A 938 14.38 -33.71 -34.10
C SER A 938 13.82 -35.13 -34.23
N LEU A 939 12.58 -35.38 -33.77
CA LEU A 939 11.90 -36.68 -33.85
C LEU A 939 11.18 -36.94 -35.19
N GLY A 940 11.32 -36.04 -36.19
CA GLY A 940 10.69 -36.17 -37.51
C GLY A 940 9.26 -35.61 -37.58
N GLN A 941 8.82 -35.28 -38.81
CA GLN A 941 7.47 -34.81 -39.10
C GLN A 941 6.53 -35.99 -39.40
N ILE A 942 5.65 -36.32 -38.45
CA ILE A 942 4.45 -37.10 -38.77
C ILE A 942 3.42 -36.14 -39.39
N ALA A 943 2.72 -36.60 -40.43
CA ALA A 943 1.58 -35.92 -41.02
C ALA A 943 0.63 -35.48 -39.91
N ARG A 944 0.42 -34.16 -39.75
CA ARG A 944 -0.54 -33.63 -38.78
C ARG A 944 -1.89 -34.30 -39.03
N THR A 945 -2.36 -35.10 -38.08
CA THR A 945 -3.76 -35.52 -38.04
C THR A 945 -4.61 -34.25 -38.08
N PRO A 946 -5.55 -34.11 -39.04
CA PRO A 946 -6.36 -32.90 -39.18
C PRO A 946 -7.27 -32.77 -37.95
N GLY A 947 -6.82 -32.01 -36.94
CA GLY A 947 -7.53 -31.85 -35.67
C GLY A 947 -6.65 -31.44 -34.49
N ASP A 948 -5.35 -31.73 -34.49
CA ASP A 948 -4.50 -31.47 -33.32
C ASP A 948 -4.12 -29.98 -33.18
N VAL A 949 -4.67 -29.34 -32.14
CA VAL A 949 -4.31 -27.98 -31.72
C VAL A 949 -3.23 -28.09 -30.64
N GLN A 950 -2.02 -27.60 -30.94
CA GLN A 950 -0.96 -27.51 -29.92
C GLN A 950 -1.44 -26.66 -28.73
N PRO A 951 -1.40 -27.19 -27.49
CA PRO A 951 -1.80 -26.44 -26.30
C PRO A 951 -0.89 -25.21 -26.07
N GLU A 952 -1.46 -24.10 -25.58
CA GLU A 952 -0.72 -22.83 -25.39
C GLU A 952 0.47 -22.96 -24.41
N THR A 953 0.31 -23.79 -23.38
CA THR A 953 1.33 -24.18 -22.40
C THR A 953 1.37 -25.70 -22.31
N PRO A 954 2.15 -26.39 -23.17
CA PRO A 954 2.19 -27.83 -23.14
C PRO A 954 2.84 -28.31 -21.83
N THR A 955 2.17 -29.20 -21.11
CA THR A 955 2.67 -29.76 -19.85
C THR A 955 3.81 -30.74 -20.14
N LEU A 956 4.65 -31.02 -19.14
CA LEU A 956 5.71 -32.02 -19.29
C LEU A 956 5.13 -33.40 -19.66
N SER A 957 3.96 -33.73 -19.12
CA SER A 957 3.21 -34.93 -19.49
C SER A 957 2.80 -34.91 -20.95
N TRP A 958 2.34 -33.77 -21.48
CA TRP A 958 1.99 -33.63 -22.89
C TRP A 958 3.22 -33.81 -23.79
N TYR A 959 4.35 -33.21 -23.42
CA TYR A 959 5.60 -33.40 -24.17
C TYR A 959 6.04 -34.86 -24.12
N ARG A 960 5.94 -35.51 -22.95
CA ARG A 960 6.26 -36.93 -22.77
C ARG A 960 5.33 -37.82 -23.59
N ASP A 961 4.03 -37.57 -23.56
CA ASP A 961 3.01 -38.32 -24.30
C ASP A 961 3.15 -38.15 -25.81
N GLN A 962 3.52 -36.96 -26.27
CA GLN A 962 3.88 -36.71 -27.68
C GLN A 962 5.19 -37.38 -28.06
N LEU A 963 6.14 -37.49 -27.12
CA LEU A 963 7.40 -38.20 -27.32
C LEU A 963 7.16 -39.71 -27.45
N THR A 964 6.38 -40.30 -26.54
CA THR A 964 5.99 -41.71 -26.61
C THR A 964 5.12 -42.00 -27.83
N SER A 965 4.15 -41.15 -28.17
CA SER A 965 3.29 -41.38 -29.35
C SER A 965 4.07 -41.27 -30.67
N LYS A 966 4.93 -40.25 -30.82
CA LYS A 966 5.81 -40.12 -32.00
C LYS A 966 6.81 -41.27 -32.12
N TYR A 967 7.35 -41.75 -31.00
CA TYR A 967 8.32 -42.83 -30.98
C TYR A 967 7.67 -44.20 -31.25
N LEU A 968 6.45 -44.43 -30.75
CA LEU A 968 5.63 -45.62 -31.07
C LEU A 968 5.22 -45.69 -32.54
N ALA A 969 5.00 -44.54 -33.20
CA ALA A 969 4.72 -44.50 -34.64
C ALA A 969 5.95 -44.75 -35.53
N LEU A 970 7.16 -44.64 -34.99
CA LEU A 970 8.44 -44.89 -35.68
C LEU A 970 8.96 -46.33 -35.46
N LEU A 971 8.28 -47.13 -34.63
CA LEU A 971 8.73 -48.43 -34.13
C LEU A 971 8.46 -49.63 -35.06
N ASP A 972 8.02 -49.40 -36.30
CA ASP A 972 7.83 -50.47 -37.31
C ASP A 972 9.14 -51.07 -37.87
N GLY A 973 10.30 -50.79 -37.25
CA GLY A 973 11.53 -51.51 -37.56
C GLY A 973 12.77 -50.90 -36.90
N GLU A 974 13.27 -51.55 -35.83
CA GLU A 974 14.71 -51.81 -35.54
C GLU A 974 14.99 -51.96 -34.03
N ASN A 975 15.79 -52.98 -33.70
CA ASN A 975 16.23 -53.34 -32.36
C ASN A 975 17.29 -52.35 -31.84
N GLY A 976 16.84 -51.28 -31.20
CA GLY A 976 17.68 -50.30 -30.48
C GLY A 976 16.87 -49.43 -29.51
N VAL A 977 15.87 -50.04 -28.87
CA VAL A 977 14.61 -49.37 -28.47
C VAL A 977 14.68 -48.59 -27.15
N ALA A 978 15.43 -49.06 -26.14
CA ALA A 978 15.45 -48.42 -24.82
C ALA A 978 16.43 -47.22 -24.74
N GLY A 979 17.65 -47.38 -25.24
CA GLY A 979 18.72 -46.38 -25.06
C GLY A 979 18.54 -45.07 -25.84
N LYS A 980 17.64 -45.00 -26.83
CA LYS A 980 17.28 -43.75 -27.53
C LYS A 980 16.14 -43.01 -26.82
N LEU A 981 15.17 -43.72 -26.25
CA LEU A 981 14.05 -43.13 -25.51
C LEU A 981 14.55 -42.42 -24.23
N ASP A 982 15.48 -43.06 -23.51
CA ASP A 982 16.12 -42.46 -22.33
C ASP A 982 16.89 -41.18 -22.67
N ARG A 983 17.63 -41.16 -23.79
CA ARG A 983 18.32 -39.96 -24.27
C ARG A 983 17.37 -38.80 -24.58
N TYR A 984 16.22 -39.07 -25.17
CA TYR A 984 15.22 -38.03 -25.45
C TYR A 984 14.49 -37.57 -24.18
N ALA A 985 14.24 -38.48 -23.24
CA ALA A 985 13.70 -38.12 -21.93
C ALA A 985 14.67 -37.23 -21.15
N ASP A 986 15.97 -37.53 -21.21
CA ASP A 986 17.03 -36.70 -20.63
C ASP A 986 17.14 -35.35 -21.32
N ALA A 987 17.11 -35.29 -22.66
CA ALA A 987 17.10 -34.03 -23.42
C ALA A 987 15.87 -33.16 -23.08
N LEU A 988 14.70 -33.78 -22.88
CA LEU A 988 13.50 -33.08 -22.44
C LEU A 988 13.64 -32.57 -21.00
N ARG A 989 14.26 -33.35 -20.10
CA ARG A 989 14.56 -32.91 -18.72
C ARG A 989 15.55 -31.75 -18.71
N GLU A 990 16.58 -31.79 -19.56
CA GLU A 990 17.55 -30.71 -19.74
C GLU A 990 16.92 -29.45 -20.33
N SER A 991 15.87 -29.57 -21.17
CA SER A 991 15.16 -28.43 -21.74
C SER A 991 14.38 -27.61 -20.69
N MET A 992 14.04 -28.21 -19.54
CA MET A 992 13.33 -27.55 -18.44
C MET A 992 14.23 -26.56 -17.70
N ARG A 993 13.61 -25.58 -17.02
CA ARG A 993 14.36 -24.62 -16.20
C ARG A 993 14.98 -25.33 -15.00
N PRO A 994 16.28 -25.12 -14.71
CA PRO A 994 16.96 -25.75 -13.59
C PRO A 994 16.62 -25.09 -12.24
N ILE A 995 15.33 -25.11 -11.86
CA ILE A 995 14.83 -24.41 -10.68
C ILE A 995 15.43 -25.00 -9.39
N ALA A 996 15.46 -26.33 -9.27
CA ALA A 996 15.99 -26.99 -8.08
C ALA A 996 17.47 -26.66 -7.83
N ALA A 997 18.31 -26.74 -8.87
CA ALA A 997 19.73 -26.38 -8.78
C ALA A 997 19.92 -24.88 -8.47
N THR A 998 19.06 -24.02 -9.04
CA THR A 998 19.06 -22.58 -8.73
C THR A 998 18.69 -22.32 -7.28
N LEU A 999 17.65 -22.96 -6.74
CA LEU A 999 17.24 -22.80 -5.34
C LEU A 999 18.30 -23.33 -4.36
N ALA A 1000 18.99 -24.41 -4.70
CA ALA A 1000 20.13 -24.88 -3.91
C ALA A 1000 21.25 -23.83 -3.84
N CYS A 1001 21.55 -23.17 -4.96
CA CYS A 1001 22.52 -22.06 -5.00
C CYS A 1001 22.02 -20.83 -4.20
N VAL A 1002 20.72 -20.52 -4.22
CA VAL A 1002 20.14 -19.46 -3.36
C VAL A 1002 20.28 -19.81 -1.88
N GLY A 1003 19.98 -21.06 -1.51
CA GLY A 1003 20.15 -21.58 -0.15
C GLY A 1003 21.61 -21.51 0.30
N TRP A 1004 22.56 -21.87 -0.56
CA TRP A 1004 23.99 -21.69 -0.28
C TRP A 1004 24.35 -20.22 0.00
N ALA A 1005 23.88 -19.28 -0.81
CA ALA A 1005 24.18 -17.86 -0.60
C ALA A 1005 23.62 -17.35 0.75
N ALA A 1006 22.44 -17.83 1.15
CA ALA A 1006 21.85 -17.53 2.46
C ALA A 1006 22.65 -18.15 3.62
N LEU A 1007 23.11 -19.40 3.47
CA LEU A 1007 23.97 -20.08 4.45
C LEU A 1007 25.31 -19.36 4.64
N VAL A 1008 25.92 -18.86 3.56
CA VAL A 1008 27.13 -18.03 3.65
C VAL A 1008 26.85 -16.74 4.40
N GLY A 1009 25.72 -16.08 4.12
CA GLY A 1009 25.29 -14.89 4.88
C GLY A 1009 25.15 -15.16 6.38
N GLY A 1010 24.51 -16.28 6.75
CA GLY A 1010 24.39 -16.72 8.15
C GLY A 1010 25.74 -17.08 8.78
N GLY A 1011 26.65 -17.71 8.02
CA GLY A 1011 28.00 -18.03 8.48
C GLY A 1011 28.87 -16.79 8.70
N VAL A 1012 28.73 -15.76 7.86
CA VAL A 1012 29.40 -14.46 8.03
C VAL A 1012 28.85 -13.73 9.25
N LEU A 1013 27.54 -13.81 9.50
CA LEU A 1013 26.94 -13.22 10.69
C LEU A 1013 27.42 -13.90 11.98
N SER A 1014 27.48 -15.25 12.00
CA SER A 1014 27.95 -16.01 13.17
C SER A 1014 29.45 -15.87 13.42
N ARG A 1015 30.23 -15.56 12.37
CA ARG A 1015 31.66 -15.23 12.43
C ARG A 1015 31.87 -13.77 12.04
N SER A 1016 31.27 -12.84 12.76
CA SER A 1016 31.31 -11.42 12.43
C SER A 1016 32.71 -10.80 12.40
N GLU A 1017 33.69 -11.42 13.07
CA GLU A 1017 35.12 -11.12 12.91
C GLU A 1017 35.56 -11.15 11.44
N VAL A 1018 34.94 -11.98 10.60
CA VAL A 1018 35.20 -12.02 9.15
C VAL A 1018 34.96 -10.67 8.49
N LEU A 1019 34.00 -9.87 8.94
CA LEU A 1019 33.78 -8.52 8.43
C LEU A 1019 34.62 -7.47 9.15
N PHE A 1020 34.95 -7.68 10.42
CA PHE A 1020 35.37 -6.58 11.30
C PHE A 1020 36.73 -6.75 11.99
N ALA A 1021 37.40 -7.91 11.93
CA ALA A 1021 38.71 -8.07 12.57
C ALA A 1021 39.85 -7.40 11.78
N GLY A 1022 40.82 -6.84 12.52
CA GLY A 1022 41.85 -5.91 12.05
C GLY A 1022 41.81 -4.51 12.72
N LEU A 1023 40.90 -4.30 13.68
CA LEU A 1023 40.78 -3.07 14.47
C LEU A 1023 41.50 -3.14 15.84
N SER A 1024 42.02 -4.31 16.20
CA SER A 1024 42.66 -4.60 17.50
C SER A 1024 43.99 -5.35 17.31
N GLY A 1025 44.98 -4.68 16.72
CA GLY A 1025 46.40 -5.05 16.74
C GLY A 1025 46.82 -6.30 15.93
N PRO A 1026 48.08 -6.35 15.46
CA PRO A 1026 48.53 -7.41 14.59
C PRO A 1026 48.75 -8.71 15.36
N THR A 1027 47.85 -9.68 15.18
CA THR A 1027 48.00 -11.03 15.75
C THR A 1027 48.02 -12.11 14.67
N GLN A 1028 48.54 -13.29 14.99
CA GLN A 1028 48.63 -14.43 14.07
C GLN A 1028 47.25 -14.89 13.53
N ALA A 1029 46.16 -14.46 14.18
CA ALA A 1029 44.78 -14.61 13.73
C ALA A 1029 44.46 -13.80 12.44
N GLU A 1030 45.16 -12.69 12.18
CA GLU A 1030 44.93 -11.83 11.00
C GLU A 1030 45.27 -12.54 9.68
N LYS A 1031 46.35 -13.32 9.64
CA LYS A 1031 46.73 -14.09 8.44
C LYS A 1031 45.66 -15.13 8.08
N ASN A 1032 45.09 -15.80 9.09
CA ASN A 1032 44.00 -16.75 8.90
C ASN A 1032 42.72 -16.04 8.44
N LEU A 1033 42.45 -14.84 8.95
CA LEU A 1033 41.28 -14.06 8.59
C LEU A 1033 41.33 -13.52 7.16
N VAL A 1034 42.49 -13.03 6.71
CA VAL A 1034 42.71 -12.63 5.31
C VAL A 1034 42.47 -13.83 4.40
N ALA A 1035 43.00 -15.01 4.75
CA ALA A 1035 42.74 -16.24 4.01
C ALA A 1035 41.24 -16.62 3.98
N VAL A 1036 40.51 -16.44 5.08
CA VAL A 1036 39.05 -16.68 5.15
C VAL A 1036 38.28 -15.68 4.29
N ARG A 1037 38.58 -14.38 4.36
CA ARG A 1037 37.97 -13.32 3.53
C ARG A 1037 38.19 -13.59 2.04
N SER A 1038 39.44 -13.86 1.66
CA SER A 1038 39.80 -14.23 0.29
C SER A 1038 39.10 -15.52 -0.14
N GLY A 1039 38.99 -16.51 0.75
CA GLY A 1039 38.26 -17.76 0.50
C GLY A 1039 36.78 -17.52 0.20
N ILE A 1040 36.09 -16.69 0.99
CA ILE A 1040 34.66 -16.37 0.77
C ILE A 1040 34.47 -15.57 -0.52
N MET A 1041 35.36 -14.63 -0.84
CA MET A 1041 35.32 -13.89 -2.11
C MET A 1041 35.51 -14.77 -3.34
N LEU A 1042 36.35 -15.82 -3.23
CA LEU A 1042 36.59 -16.78 -4.29
C LEU A 1042 35.52 -17.88 -4.36
N LEU A 1043 34.72 -18.06 -3.30
CA LEU A 1043 33.72 -19.12 -3.18
C LEU A 1043 32.69 -19.14 -4.33
N PRO A 1044 32.11 -18.00 -4.80
CA PRO A 1044 31.26 -17.98 -5.98
C PRO A 1044 31.96 -18.48 -7.25
N ALA A 1045 33.25 -18.19 -7.42
CA ALA A 1045 34.01 -18.66 -8.58
C ALA A 1045 34.30 -20.17 -8.49
N VAL A 1046 34.68 -20.67 -7.30
CA VAL A 1046 34.89 -22.10 -7.05
C VAL A 1046 33.60 -22.89 -7.27
N ILE A 1047 32.47 -22.41 -6.75
CA ILE A 1047 31.17 -23.06 -6.95
C ILE A 1047 30.76 -23.00 -8.41
N ALA A 1048 31.04 -21.91 -9.13
CA ALA A 1048 30.81 -21.86 -10.57
C ALA A 1048 31.60 -22.95 -11.31
N VAL A 1049 32.86 -23.20 -10.93
CA VAL A 1049 33.69 -24.29 -11.49
C VAL A 1049 33.12 -25.67 -11.15
N VAL A 1050 32.68 -25.89 -9.90
CA VAL A 1050 32.07 -27.17 -9.47
C VAL A 1050 30.76 -27.43 -10.20
N VAL A 1051 29.88 -26.43 -10.32
CA VAL A 1051 28.63 -26.56 -11.08
C VAL A 1051 28.92 -26.80 -12.56
N ARG A 1052 29.95 -26.15 -13.11
CA ARG A 1052 30.39 -26.35 -14.50
C ARG A 1052 31.03 -27.71 -14.76
N SER A 1053 31.69 -28.33 -13.77
CA SER A 1053 32.27 -29.67 -13.92
C SER A 1053 31.22 -30.79 -13.82
N ARG A 1054 30.09 -30.50 -13.16
CA ARG A 1054 28.97 -31.44 -12.97
C ARG A 1054 27.83 -31.27 -13.98
N CYS A 1055 27.83 -30.21 -14.78
CA CYS A 1055 26.74 -29.89 -15.72
C CYS A 1055 27.27 -29.39 -17.07
N THR A 1056 26.46 -29.48 -18.11
CA THR A 1056 26.80 -28.91 -19.42
C THR A 1056 26.89 -27.38 -19.36
N VAL A 1057 27.71 -26.78 -20.23
CA VAL A 1057 27.89 -25.31 -20.31
C VAL A 1057 26.55 -24.59 -20.51
N HIS A 1058 25.66 -25.16 -21.32
CA HIS A 1058 24.31 -24.62 -21.52
C HIS A 1058 23.46 -24.66 -20.24
N HIS A 1059 23.55 -25.74 -19.47
CA HIS A 1059 22.83 -25.88 -18.21
C HIS A 1059 23.34 -24.87 -17.15
N ALA A 1060 24.66 -24.73 -17.02
CA ALA A 1060 25.30 -23.77 -16.13
C ALA A 1060 24.88 -22.32 -16.44
N ARG A 1061 24.90 -21.91 -17.72
CA ARG A 1061 24.45 -20.57 -18.16
C ARG A 1061 23.00 -20.25 -17.81
N ARG A 1062 22.13 -21.28 -17.81
CA ARG A 1062 20.71 -21.16 -17.45
C ARG A 1062 20.52 -21.03 -15.94
N ILE A 1063 21.27 -21.79 -15.14
CA ILE A 1063 21.32 -21.61 -13.68
C ILE A 1063 21.76 -20.18 -13.37
N GLY A 1064 22.85 -19.69 -13.99
CA GLY A 1064 23.34 -18.34 -13.75
C GLY A 1064 22.34 -17.24 -14.13
N SER A 1065 21.59 -17.43 -15.21
CA SER A 1065 20.56 -16.48 -15.62
C SER A 1065 19.32 -16.49 -14.72
N LEU A 1066 18.96 -17.64 -14.15
CA LEU A 1066 17.88 -17.75 -13.17
C LEU A 1066 18.31 -17.19 -11.80
N LEU A 1067 19.55 -17.39 -11.38
CA LEU A 1067 20.10 -16.79 -10.15
C LEU A 1067 19.98 -15.26 -10.18
N ILE A 1068 20.35 -14.62 -11.29
CA ILE A 1068 20.18 -13.17 -11.44
C ILE A 1068 18.69 -12.77 -11.36
N ALA A 1069 17.78 -13.57 -11.92
CA ALA A 1069 16.35 -13.31 -11.82
C ALA A 1069 15.83 -13.37 -10.37
N PHE A 1070 16.24 -14.39 -9.61
CA PHE A 1070 15.89 -14.53 -8.20
C PHE A 1070 16.50 -13.39 -7.36
N ALA A 1071 17.76 -13.03 -7.61
CA ALA A 1071 18.43 -11.95 -6.90
C ALA A 1071 17.74 -10.59 -7.12
N TYR A 1072 17.25 -10.30 -8.33
CA TYR A 1072 16.40 -9.12 -8.60
C TYR A 1072 15.08 -9.14 -7.83
N LEU A 1073 14.40 -10.29 -7.76
CA LEU A 1073 13.14 -10.43 -7.02
C LEU A 1073 13.35 -10.29 -5.51
N GLN A 1074 14.40 -10.93 -4.98
CA GLN A 1074 14.78 -10.84 -3.57
C GLN A 1074 15.17 -9.40 -3.21
N ALA A 1075 15.89 -8.68 -4.07
CA ALA A 1075 16.20 -7.27 -3.89
C ALA A 1075 14.94 -6.38 -3.89
N GLY A 1076 14.00 -6.61 -4.82
CA GLY A 1076 12.73 -5.88 -4.85
C GLY A 1076 11.91 -6.06 -3.57
N MET A 1077 11.85 -7.30 -3.06
CA MET A 1077 11.18 -7.64 -1.80
C MET A 1077 11.87 -7.01 -0.58
N LEU A 1078 13.20 -7.11 -0.48
CA LEU A 1078 13.99 -6.51 0.59
C LEU A 1078 13.71 -5.02 0.71
N VAL A 1079 13.76 -4.29 -0.41
CA VAL A 1079 13.53 -2.84 -0.43
C VAL A 1079 12.09 -2.50 -0.03
N ALA A 1080 11.10 -3.27 -0.48
CA ALA A 1080 9.70 -3.04 -0.13
C ALA A 1080 9.48 -3.17 1.39
N VAL A 1081 9.98 -4.23 2.02
CA VAL A 1081 9.85 -4.46 3.47
C VAL A 1081 10.64 -3.42 4.25
N LEU A 1082 11.90 -3.21 3.86
CA LEU A 1082 12.80 -2.33 4.60
C LEU A 1082 12.39 -0.86 4.50
N SER A 1083 11.74 -0.43 3.41
CA SER A 1083 11.34 0.97 3.23
C SER A 1083 10.39 1.51 4.30
N VAL A 1084 9.64 0.63 4.98
CA VAL A 1084 8.71 0.98 6.07
C VAL A 1084 9.43 1.00 7.43
N LEU A 1085 10.49 0.20 7.59
CA LEU A 1085 11.23 0.07 8.84
C LEU A 1085 12.39 1.05 8.93
N ASN A 1086 13.17 1.15 7.85
CA ASN A 1086 14.34 2.00 7.72
C ASN A 1086 14.47 2.46 6.26
N PHE A 1087 13.85 3.60 5.98
CA PHE A 1087 13.84 4.22 4.66
C PHE A 1087 15.25 4.43 4.07
N ALA A 1088 16.17 4.92 4.90
CA ALA A 1088 17.53 5.28 4.50
C ALA A 1088 18.31 4.04 4.04
N LEU A 1089 18.30 2.99 4.86
CA LEU A 1089 18.94 1.72 4.53
C LEU A 1089 18.30 1.07 3.30
N ALA A 1090 16.97 1.13 3.16
CA ALA A 1090 16.27 0.60 1.99
C ALA A 1090 16.70 1.28 0.69
N ALA A 1091 16.77 2.61 0.66
CA ALA A 1091 17.17 3.36 -0.53
C ALA A 1091 18.64 3.09 -0.90
N PHE A 1092 19.53 3.04 0.10
CA PHE A 1092 20.95 2.74 -0.10
C PHE A 1092 21.16 1.32 -0.66
N LEU A 1093 20.60 0.30 -0.01
CA LEU A 1093 20.73 -1.09 -0.46
C LEU A 1093 20.06 -1.31 -1.82
N ALA A 1094 18.97 -0.61 -2.13
CA ALA A 1094 18.32 -0.68 -3.44
C ALA A 1094 19.24 -0.22 -4.58
N LEU A 1095 19.91 0.92 -4.42
CA LEU A 1095 20.85 1.45 -5.41
C LEU A 1095 22.05 0.52 -5.58
N ALA A 1096 22.62 0.06 -4.47
CA ALA A 1096 23.77 -0.84 -4.48
C ALA A 1096 23.42 -2.19 -5.13
N ALA A 1097 22.27 -2.79 -4.78
CA ALA A 1097 21.80 -4.04 -5.37
C ALA A 1097 21.46 -3.86 -6.86
N TYR A 1098 20.83 -2.74 -7.25
CA TYR A 1098 20.54 -2.44 -8.65
C TYR A 1098 21.82 -2.37 -9.49
N ALA A 1099 22.84 -1.65 -9.00
CA ALA A 1099 24.14 -1.54 -9.68
C ALA A 1099 24.83 -2.90 -9.82
N ALA A 1100 24.94 -3.66 -8.73
CA ALA A 1100 25.51 -5.00 -8.71
C ALA A 1100 24.81 -5.94 -9.72
N LEU A 1101 23.48 -6.00 -9.66
CA LEU A 1101 22.69 -6.87 -10.54
C LEU A 1101 22.75 -6.40 -11.99
N ARG A 1102 22.83 -5.08 -12.24
CA ARG A 1102 22.96 -4.55 -13.60
C ARG A 1102 24.27 -4.97 -14.25
N ILE A 1103 25.38 -4.91 -13.51
CA ILE A 1103 26.70 -5.38 -13.96
C ILE A 1103 26.66 -6.89 -14.24
N ALA A 1104 26.09 -7.69 -13.33
CA ALA A 1104 25.94 -9.14 -13.50
C ALA A 1104 25.05 -9.51 -14.70
N SER A 1105 23.98 -8.74 -14.93
CA SER A 1105 22.96 -9.03 -15.95
C SER A 1105 23.39 -8.77 -17.39
N GLY A 1106 24.52 -8.09 -17.63
CA GLY A 1106 24.96 -7.63 -18.96
C GLY A 1106 24.80 -8.67 -20.09
N ARG A 1107 24.53 -8.20 -21.31
CA ARG A 1107 24.34 -9.09 -22.48
C ARG A 1107 25.64 -9.88 -22.76
N PRO A 1108 25.58 -11.20 -22.94
CA PRO A 1108 26.70 -11.94 -23.52
C PRO A 1108 26.85 -11.51 -24.98
N ASN A 1109 28.10 -11.34 -25.45
CA ASN A 1109 28.34 -11.05 -26.87
C ASN A 1109 27.75 -12.19 -27.71
N PRO A 1110 27.02 -11.90 -28.80
CA PRO A 1110 26.49 -12.94 -29.66
C PRO A 1110 27.65 -13.75 -30.25
N PRO A 1111 27.55 -15.09 -30.35
CA PRO A 1111 28.49 -15.86 -31.16
C PRO A 1111 28.31 -15.39 -32.61
N THR A 1112 29.35 -14.78 -33.18
CA THR A 1112 29.39 -14.37 -34.59
C THR A 1112 29.25 -15.61 -35.46
N SER A 1113 28.05 -15.86 -35.99
CA SER A 1113 27.72 -17.01 -36.83
C SER A 1113 28.03 -16.77 -38.31
N THR A 1114 29.09 -16.03 -38.64
CA THR A 1114 29.55 -15.78 -40.02
C THR A 1114 31.04 -15.43 -40.04
N ALA A 1115 31.93 -16.42 -39.94
CA ALA A 1115 33.32 -16.28 -40.39
C ALA A 1115 33.90 -17.66 -40.73
N SER A 1116 34.03 -17.93 -42.02
CA SER A 1116 34.62 -19.12 -42.63
C SER A 1116 36.17 -19.11 -42.58
N THR A 1117 36.78 -18.57 -41.53
CA THR A 1117 38.25 -18.50 -41.39
C THR A 1117 38.69 -18.96 -40.01
N ALA A 1118 39.35 -20.12 -39.97
CA ALA A 1118 39.67 -20.89 -38.76
C ALA A 1118 40.71 -20.23 -37.82
N SER A 1119 41.33 -19.11 -38.20
CA SER A 1119 42.36 -18.44 -37.40
C SER A 1119 41.87 -17.24 -36.55
N ALA A 1120 40.69 -16.67 -36.84
CA ALA A 1120 40.15 -15.51 -36.11
C ALA A 1120 39.18 -15.89 -34.95
N SER A 1121 38.74 -17.15 -34.90
CA SER A 1121 37.73 -17.63 -33.94
C SER A 1121 38.26 -17.85 -32.51
N VAL A 1122 39.56 -18.13 -32.36
CA VAL A 1122 40.18 -18.38 -31.04
C VAL A 1122 40.34 -17.08 -30.25
N ALA A 1123 40.75 -15.99 -30.91
CA ALA A 1123 40.89 -14.67 -30.26
C ALA A 1123 39.52 -14.10 -29.83
N ALA A 1124 38.49 -14.15 -30.68
CA ALA A 1124 37.15 -13.66 -30.35
C ALA A 1124 36.46 -14.48 -29.24
N ALA A 1125 36.68 -15.81 -29.19
CA ALA A 1125 36.19 -16.66 -28.10
C ALA A 1125 36.89 -16.36 -26.75
N SER A 1126 38.18 -16.03 -26.77
CA SER A 1126 38.93 -15.64 -25.56
C SER A 1126 38.48 -14.29 -24.96
N VAL A 1127 38.18 -13.30 -25.81
CA VAL A 1127 37.70 -11.97 -25.40
C VAL A 1127 36.27 -12.04 -24.83
N ALA A 1128 35.41 -12.90 -25.38
CA ALA A 1128 34.05 -13.10 -24.87
C ALA A 1128 34.05 -13.80 -23.49
N SER A 1129 34.95 -14.76 -23.23
CA SER A 1129 35.04 -15.45 -21.93
C SER A 1129 35.58 -14.53 -20.82
N TRP A 1130 36.54 -13.65 -21.15
CA TRP A 1130 37.06 -12.64 -20.22
C TRP A 1130 35.98 -11.65 -19.77
N SER A 1131 35.03 -11.30 -20.64
CA SER A 1131 34.00 -10.29 -20.33
C SER A 1131 33.06 -10.67 -19.18
N GLY A 1132 32.68 -11.95 -19.05
CA GLY A 1132 31.81 -12.38 -17.96
C GLY A 1132 32.56 -12.61 -16.65
N PHE A 1133 33.82 -13.04 -16.71
CA PHE A 1133 34.70 -13.11 -15.53
C PHE A 1133 34.99 -11.72 -14.97
N LEU A 1134 35.28 -10.74 -15.84
CA LEU A 1134 35.44 -9.33 -15.47
C LEU A 1134 34.16 -8.75 -14.85
N ARG A 1135 32.98 -9.12 -15.33
CA ARG A 1135 31.70 -8.71 -14.71
C ARG A 1135 31.51 -9.34 -13.34
N GLY A 1136 31.78 -10.64 -13.18
CA GLY A 1136 31.73 -11.30 -11.87
C GLY A 1136 32.69 -10.66 -10.87
N ALA A 1137 33.91 -10.34 -11.32
CA ALA A 1137 34.90 -9.60 -10.53
C ALA A 1137 34.45 -8.16 -10.22
N ALA A 1138 33.80 -7.46 -11.16
CA ALA A 1138 33.30 -6.11 -10.92
C ALA A 1138 32.15 -6.05 -9.89
N VAL A 1139 31.31 -7.10 -9.81
CA VAL A 1139 30.27 -7.21 -8.77
C VAL A 1139 30.89 -7.38 -7.37
N LEU A 1140 32.15 -7.79 -7.28
CA LEU A 1140 32.88 -7.97 -6.02
C LEU A 1140 33.01 -6.65 -5.24
N VAL A 1141 33.05 -5.51 -5.94
CA VAL A 1141 33.04 -4.17 -5.33
C VAL A 1141 31.76 -3.88 -4.52
N PHE A 1142 30.66 -4.59 -4.75
CA PHE A 1142 29.42 -4.43 -3.97
C PHE A 1142 29.32 -5.41 -2.79
N SER A 1143 30.33 -6.25 -2.57
CA SER A 1143 30.36 -7.16 -1.43
C SER A 1143 30.83 -6.43 -0.17
N PRO A 1144 30.12 -6.52 0.97
CA PRO A 1144 30.61 -5.98 2.25
C PRO A 1144 31.96 -6.60 2.66
N ILE A 1145 32.21 -7.86 2.28
CA ILE A 1145 33.47 -8.56 2.57
C ILE A 1145 34.63 -7.93 1.79
N PHE A 1146 34.38 -7.46 0.57
CA PHE A 1146 35.40 -6.79 -0.25
C PHE A 1146 35.86 -5.50 0.41
N TRP A 1147 34.91 -4.65 0.81
CA TRP A 1147 35.23 -3.43 1.52
C TRP A 1147 35.92 -3.71 2.86
N ALA A 1148 35.52 -4.76 3.59
CA ALA A 1148 36.24 -5.20 4.78
C ALA A 1148 37.72 -5.52 4.51
N ALA A 1149 38.06 -6.16 3.38
CA ALA A 1149 39.44 -6.46 3.02
C ALA A 1149 40.21 -5.24 2.46
N VAL A 1150 39.54 -4.36 1.71
CA VAL A 1150 40.14 -3.14 1.16
C VAL A 1150 40.43 -2.12 2.25
N LEU A 1151 39.48 -1.90 3.16
CA LEU A 1151 39.64 -1.00 4.30
C LEU A 1151 40.77 -1.47 5.22
N HIS A 1152 40.95 -2.79 5.36
CA HIS A 1152 42.09 -3.38 6.08
C HIS A 1152 43.45 -3.17 5.37
N SER A 1153 43.50 -3.06 4.03
CA SER A 1153 44.76 -3.10 3.27
C SER A 1153 45.24 -1.74 2.76
N SER A 1154 44.34 -0.79 2.49
CA SER A 1154 44.65 0.39 1.68
C SER A 1154 44.34 1.75 2.33
N PHE A 1155 43.51 1.79 3.38
CA PHE A 1155 43.05 3.06 3.96
C PHE A 1155 43.03 3.00 5.49
N GLY A 1156 44.22 3.06 6.11
CA GLY A 1156 44.39 3.26 7.56
C GLY A 1156 44.07 4.70 8.01
N GLY A 1157 42.98 5.29 7.52
CA GLY A 1157 42.49 6.57 8.02
C GLY A 1157 41.73 6.36 9.33
N LYS A 1158 42.12 7.07 10.40
CA LYS A 1158 41.47 6.98 11.73
C LYS A 1158 39.94 7.10 11.65
N GLU A 1159 39.42 8.04 10.85
CA GLU A 1159 37.97 8.29 10.71
C GLU A 1159 37.16 7.09 10.18
N GLN A 1160 37.68 6.35 9.19
CA GLN A 1160 36.94 5.21 8.62
C GLN A 1160 36.95 4.00 9.56
N SER A 1161 38.05 3.82 10.29
CA SER A 1161 38.18 2.83 11.35
C SER A 1161 37.13 3.07 12.44
N GLU A 1162 36.99 4.32 12.89
CA GLU A 1162 36.02 4.71 13.92
C GLU A 1162 34.56 4.46 13.51
N LEU A 1163 34.18 4.73 12.25
CA LEU A 1163 32.82 4.47 11.76
C LEU A 1163 32.48 2.97 11.77
N ILE A 1164 33.41 2.12 11.35
CA ILE A 1164 33.22 0.67 11.33
C ILE A 1164 33.16 0.12 12.76
N VAL A 1165 34.10 0.52 13.62
CA VAL A 1165 34.08 0.18 15.06
C VAL A 1165 32.73 0.57 15.65
N GLY A 1166 32.25 1.79 15.37
CA GLY A 1166 30.96 2.28 15.81
C GLY A 1166 29.79 1.39 15.37
N ILE A 1167 29.77 0.91 14.12
CA ILE A 1167 28.67 0.06 13.63
C ILE A 1167 28.67 -1.29 14.36
N VAL A 1168 29.84 -1.85 14.60
CA VAL A 1168 30.01 -3.13 15.28
C VAL A 1168 29.65 -3.02 16.75
N THR A 1169 30.14 -1.98 17.44
CA THR A 1169 29.80 -1.74 18.86
C THR A 1169 28.31 -1.55 19.02
N HIS A 1170 27.65 -0.78 18.14
CA HIS A 1170 26.20 -0.58 18.20
C HIS A 1170 25.41 -1.84 17.89
N TRP A 1171 25.91 -2.73 17.03
CA TRP A 1171 25.27 -4.02 16.81
C TRP A 1171 25.47 -4.97 18.00
N LYS A 1172 26.70 -5.15 18.48
CA LYS A 1172 27.03 -6.10 19.56
C LYS A 1172 26.48 -5.66 20.92
N LEU A 1173 26.68 -4.40 21.29
CA LEU A 1173 26.27 -3.88 22.61
C LEU A 1173 24.80 -3.43 22.62
N PHE A 1174 24.33 -2.85 21.51
CA PHE A 1174 23.01 -2.22 21.44
C PHE A 1174 22.04 -2.94 20.50
N ASN A 1175 22.36 -4.09 19.89
CA ASN A 1175 21.44 -4.83 19.00
C ASN A 1175 20.90 -4.04 17.78
N ALA A 1176 21.68 -3.12 17.20
CA ALA A 1176 21.31 -2.46 15.94
C ALA A 1176 21.13 -3.46 14.77
N ALA A 1177 20.12 -3.26 13.91
CA ALA A 1177 19.71 -4.24 12.90
C ALA A 1177 20.51 -4.20 11.59
N THR A 1178 21.30 -3.15 11.36
CA THR A 1178 22.06 -2.94 10.11
C THR A 1178 22.95 -4.13 9.73
N VAL A 1179 23.78 -4.63 10.65
CA VAL A 1179 24.71 -5.73 10.37
C VAL A 1179 23.97 -7.02 10.03
N PRO A 1180 22.98 -7.48 10.82
CA PRO A 1180 22.12 -8.61 10.44
C PRO A 1180 21.47 -8.46 9.06
N ILE A 1181 20.92 -7.29 8.72
CA ILE A 1181 20.27 -7.04 7.43
C ILE A 1181 21.28 -7.14 6.27
N VAL A 1182 22.46 -6.54 6.43
CA VAL A 1182 23.53 -6.60 5.43
C VAL A 1182 24.00 -8.04 5.22
N CYS A 1183 24.18 -8.83 6.28
CA CYS A 1183 24.66 -10.21 6.20
C CYS A 1183 23.60 -11.21 5.70
N LEU A 1184 22.36 -11.13 6.17
CA LEU A 1184 21.32 -12.13 5.89
C LEU A 1184 20.48 -11.80 4.66
N ALA A 1185 20.39 -10.53 4.25
CA ALA A 1185 19.56 -10.13 3.12
C ALA A 1185 20.37 -9.59 1.95
N TYR A 1186 21.27 -8.62 2.18
CA TYR A 1186 22.01 -7.96 1.09
C TYR A 1186 23.14 -8.81 0.52
N LEU A 1187 24.02 -9.36 1.38
CA LEU A 1187 25.15 -10.18 0.95
C LEU A 1187 24.72 -11.39 0.10
N PRO A 1188 23.66 -12.16 0.44
CA PRO A 1188 23.18 -13.24 -0.42
C PRO A 1188 22.76 -12.78 -1.81
N ILE A 1189 22.18 -11.59 -1.96
CA ILE A 1189 21.81 -11.03 -3.28
C ILE A 1189 23.08 -10.78 -4.11
N VAL A 1190 24.12 -10.21 -3.49
CA VAL A 1190 25.41 -9.94 -4.16
C VAL A 1190 26.11 -11.25 -4.54
N LEU A 1191 26.14 -12.25 -3.66
CA LEU A 1191 26.72 -13.56 -3.95
C LEU A 1191 25.98 -14.29 -5.08
N GLN A 1192 24.64 -14.22 -5.11
CA GLN A 1192 23.85 -14.74 -6.22
C GLN A 1192 24.15 -14.02 -7.54
N ALA A 1193 24.35 -12.71 -7.51
CA ALA A 1193 24.73 -11.92 -8.68
C ALA A 1193 26.13 -12.29 -9.21
N GLN A 1194 27.11 -12.48 -8.32
CA GLN A 1194 28.47 -12.93 -8.67
C GLN A 1194 28.48 -14.33 -9.27
N LEU A 1195 27.88 -15.30 -8.57
CA LEU A 1195 27.77 -16.68 -9.04
C LEU A 1195 27.02 -16.73 -10.38
N GLY A 1196 25.95 -15.95 -10.51
CA GLY A 1196 25.18 -15.82 -11.74
C GLY A 1196 26.00 -15.27 -12.91
N ALA A 1197 26.89 -14.31 -12.66
CA ALA A 1197 27.80 -13.78 -13.67
C ALA A 1197 28.86 -14.81 -14.10
N PHE A 1198 29.49 -15.52 -13.16
CA PHE A 1198 30.49 -16.55 -13.45
C PHE A 1198 29.91 -17.75 -14.21
N LEU A 1199 28.72 -18.21 -13.84
CA LEU A 1199 28.05 -19.32 -14.53
C LEU A 1199 27.61 -18.97 -15.97
N ARG A 1200 27.54 -17.68 -16.32
CA ARG A 1200 27.20 -17.21 -17.67
C ARG A 1200 28.38 -17.18 -18.65
N VAL A 1201 29.61 -17.26 -18.15
CA VAL A 1201 30.86 -17.43 -18.93
C VAL A 1201 30.87 -18.82 -19.52
#